data_AF-A0A6N6VV13-F1
#
_entry.id   AF-A0A6N6VV13-F1
#
_cell.length_a   1.000
_cell.length_b   1.000
_cell.length_c   1.000
_cell.angle_alpha   90.00
_cell.angle_beta   90.00
_cell.angle_gamma   90.00
#
_symmetry.space_group_name_H-M   'P 1'
#
loop_
_entity.id
_entity.type
_entity.pdbx_description
1 polymer ?
#
loop_
_entity_poly.entity_id
_entity_poly.type
_entity_poly.pdbx_seq_one_letter_code
_entity_poly.pdbx_strand_id
1 'polypeptide(L)'
;MKNLSSCIVISTFILVSCGKETAEKMNYLTDERKSVKDKFSEIMNDFNEKIDERTDSVGKGFNSITGLTADRCLENDNSKFIFEPNSRVSYEENLNSDQLQNKLGIGINATIPVQASGVPITLSPEMRYSIESSSSGLSRTANMTIEIIRGYNSLSASQNKYFKLREEQYKNLKENKAEFFNSCGDEIIIKQKIKAQLLITAKFNFSDSKTKSEFEAAMGASIPVPFNLGGNQAPAPVPPPTNPTPVLPSPPPTNPTPVLPSSPPTNPTPVLPSSPPTNPSLIDSNNVSSRIRIAEPSSNYSDLEPGVSSNRALVSNETNSRRIEVGTKKNLNATIDLLKDQLLSSNGDNKINPEAGMSPQIKVKFNNLSEETIRNISISIKAIQLGGDPTKLPTLLSATCKLSDPGACDSLFSSIQKYAAVDFPEQLKELPEASAEKTNNKYYLADTEKSLYGNFTILSPTGLNISKDIIKYTDKSILFSNFKLLVRKDLRKNFQNYIRSQDIENSKSFKNLATDEIQLVKSTKEVSENNLYTTYRFLNSCFNDIKLCQHEYMERKKEFILDQDNLFDEIKPWTLISSTDAKWQPVRTFLGISTSDRISSDFFYGSDLRGYTTFMIKYLDKNKNKITAKNYPGKDLSTSFRCATWWFDIGGKAWMRGVHPNNTYPISDHLVNLCEKKKISSVSQNSDLRDLDSFQLELWAE
;
A
#
# COMPACT_ATOMS: atom_id res chain seq x y z
N MET A 1 2.51 -14.37 67.33
CA MET A 1 3.27 -13.09 67.27
C MET A 1 4.71 -13.40 67.71
N LYS A 2 5.81 -13.11 67.01
CA LYS A 2 6.14 -12.64 65.66
C LYS A 2 7.61 -13.11 65.42
N ASN A 3 7.88 -13.68 64.24
CA ASN A 3 9.18 -14.20 63.75
C ASN A 3 10.24 -13.08 63.62
N LEU A 4 11.55 -13.18 63.93
CA LEU A 4 12.66 -14.07 63.47
C LEU A 4 12.73 -14.22 61.93
N SER A 5 13.86 -14.28 61.23
CA SER A 5 15.28 -13.97 61.41
C SER A 5 15.92 -14.29 60.05
N SER A 6 17.10 -13.74 59.78
CA SER A 6 18.02 -14.11 58.69
C SER A 6 18.11 -15.61 58.41
N CYS A 7 18.29 -16.00 57.13
CA CYS A 7 19.57 -16.55 56.65
C CYS A 7 19.50 -17.06 55.20
N ILE A 8 20.68 -16.96 54.59
CA ILE A 8 21.21 -17.62 53.39
C ILE A 8 21.01 -19.15 53.46
N VAL A 9 20.89 -19.84 52.30
CA VAL A 9 21.61 -21.09 51.93
C VAL A 9 21.07 -21.70 50.61
N ILE A 10 21.97 -21.81 49.62
CA ILE A 10 22.35 -22.96 48.77
C ILE A 10 21.27 -23.95 48.25
N SER A 11 21.18 -24.01 46.91
CA SER A 11 21.10 -25.16 45.99
C SER A 11 20.47 -26.49 46.43
N THR A 12 19.46 -26.97 45.69
CA THR A 12 19.36 -28.41 45.37
C THR A 12 18.56 -28.66 44.08
N PHE A 13 19.21 -29.38 43.16
CA PHE A 13 18.62 -30.14 42.06
C PHE A 13 17.70 -31.24 42.60
N ILE A 14 16.50 -31.41 42.02
CA ILE A 14 15.78 -32.69 42.02
C ILE A 14 15.21 -32.94 40.61
N LEU A 15 15.66 -34.05 40.02
CA LEU A 15 15.12 -34.74 38.85
C LEU A 15 14.00 -35.72 39.28
N VAL A 16 13.27 -36.24 38.28
CA VAL A 16 12.27 -37.34 38.28
C VAL A 16 10.81 -36.81 38.46
N SER A 17 9.86 -37.03 37.54
CA SER A 17 9.46 -38.29 36.90
C SER A 17 8.84 -38.13 35.52
N CYS A 18 9.08 -39.12 34.66
CA CYS A 18 8.29 -39.43 33.47
C CYS A 18 6.82 -39.70 33.82
N GLY A 19 5.92 -39.08 33.06
CA GLY A 19 4.52 -39.50 32.85
C GLY A 19 4.25 -39.51 31.35
N LYS A 20 3.87 -40.68 30.84
CA LYS A 20 3.42 -40.93 29.47
C LYS A 20 1.94 -40.52 29.35
N GLU A 21 1.48 -40.34 28.11
CA GLU A 21 0.10 -40.02 27.67
C GLU A 21 -0.24 -38.52 27.69
N THR A 22 -0.91 -37.90 26.73
CA THR A 22 -1.41 -38.26 25.38
C THR A 22 -1.80 -36.94 24.71
N ALA A 23 -1.63 -36.83 23.39
CA ALA A 23 -2.38 -35.99 22.46
C ALA A 23 -3.17 -34.77 22.99
N GLU A 24 -2.50 -33.68 23.39
CA GLU A 24 -3.11 -32.34 23.45
C GLU A 24 -2.10 -31.28 22.99
N LYS A 25 -1.88 -31.19 21.68
CA LYS A 25 -1.22 -30.03 21.06
C LYS A 25 -1.99 -29.60 19.82
N MET A 26 -3.19 -29.11 20.04
CA MET A 26 -3.99 -28.38 19.06
C MET A 26 -4.65 -27.13 19.70
N ASN A 27 -3.98 -26.47 20.66
CA ASN A 27 -4.57 -25.32 21.36
C ASN A 27 -3.69 -24.07 21.52
N TYR A 28 -2.45 -24.03 20.99
CA TYR A 28 -1.65 -22.81 21.12
C TYR A 28 -2.16 -21.65 20.22
N LEU A 29 -2.86 -21.97 19.12
CA LEU A 29 -3.54 -20.97 18.28
C LEU A 29 -4.91 -20.55 18.83
N THR A 30 -5.53 -21.34 19.71
CA THR A 30 -6.89 -21.08 20.22
C THR A 30 -6.90 -20.22 21.46
N ASP A 31 -5.86 -20.20 22.30
CA ASP A 31 -5.83 -19.32 23.48
C ASP A 31 -5.53 -17.86 23.12
N GLU A 32 -4.63 -17.61 22.15
CA GLU A 32 -4.41 -16.27 21.59
C GLU A 32 -5.65 -15.81 20.80
N ARG A 33 -6.27 -16.70 20.00
CA ARG A 33 -7.57 -16.44 19.36
C ARG A 33 -8.72 -16.28 20.36
N LYS A 34 -8.76 -16.98 21.49
CA LYS A 34 -9.79 -16.85 22.55
C LYS A 34 -9.67 -15.52 23.28
N SER A 35 -8.45 -15.10 23.64
CA SER A 35 -8.21 -13.79 24.25
C SER A 35 -8.60 -12.62 23.33
N VAL A 36 -8.68 -12.90 22.03
CA VAL A 36 -9.14 -12.01 20.98
C VAL A 36 -10.65 -12.19 20.72
N LYS A 37 -11.21 -13.40 20.90
CA LYS A 37 -12.63 -13.77 20.73
C LYS A 37 -13.57 -13.05 21.71
N ASP A 38 -13.13 -12.90 22.96
CA ASP A 38 -13.87 -12.18 24.00
C ASP A 38 -13.85 -10.65 23.81
N LYS A 39 -13.09 -10.13 22.83
CA LYS A 39 -12.97 -8.70 22.50
C LYS A 39 -13.75 -8.28 21.26
N PHE A 40 -14.46 -9.19 20.61
CA PHE A 40 -15.27 -8.91 19.42
C PHE A 40 -16.73 -8.64 19.76
N SER A 41 -17.45 -7.96 18.86
CA SER A 41 -18.91 -7.94 18.92
C SER A 41 -19.47 -9.32 18.59
N GLU A 42 -20.68 -9.62 19.07
CA GLU A 42 -21.39 -10.88 18.83
C GLU A 42 -21.55 -11.18 17.32
N ILE A 43 -21.73 -10.12 16.51
CA ILE A 43 -21.81 -10.19 15.04
C ILE A 43 -20.48 -10.64 14.41
N MET A 44 -19.33 -10.18 14.93
CA MET A 44 -18.01 -10.57 14.42
C MET A 44 -17.59 -11.97 14.88
N ASN A 45 -18.08 -12.40 16.04
CA ASN A 45 -17.93 -13.78 16.48
C ASN A 45 -18.73 -14.74 15.57
N ASP A 46 -19.92 -14.38 15.09
CA ASP A 46 -20.67 -15.18 14.12
C ASP A 46 -19.95 -15.28 12.74
N PHE A 47 -19.35 -14.17 12.25
CA PHE A 47 -18.53 -14.21 11.03
C PHE A 47 -17.25 -15.06 11.18
N ASN A 48 -16.61 -15.04 12.35
CA ASN A 48 -15.41 -15.83 12.65
C ASN A 48 -15.72 -17.30 13.00
N GLU A 49 -16.92 -17.63 13.46
CA GLU A 49 -17.31 -19.03 13.72
C GLU A 49 -17.68 -19.77 12.43
N LYS A 50 -18.01 -19.06 11.36
CA LYS A 50 -18.21 -19.62 10.01
C LYS A 50 -16.90 -19.85 9.23
N ILE A 51 -15.74 -19.78 9.89
CA ILE A 51 -14.43 -19.97 9.24
C ILE A 51 -14.33 -21.39 8.66
N ASP A 52 -14.34 -21.42 7.34
CA ASP A 52 -13.99 -22.54 6.47
C ASP A 52 -12.74 -23.31 6.97
N GLU A 53 -12.87 -24.62 7.14
CA GLU A 53 -11.79 -25.52 7.57
C GLU A 53 -10.64 -25.58 6.54
N ARG A 54 -10.91 -25.23 5.27
CA ARG A 54 -9.88 -25.14 4.22
C ARG A 54 -9.17 -23.79 4.27
N THR A 55 -7.85 -23.84 4.35
CA THR A 55 -6.99 -22.64 4.32
C THR A 55 -6.88 -22.01 2.93
N ASP A 56 -7.19 -22.75 1.87
CA ASP A 56 -7.21 -22.26 0.49
C ASP A 56 -8.46 -21.45 0.17
N SER A 57 -8.38 -20.56 -0.83
CA SER A 57 -9.52 -19.78 -1.33
C SER A 57 -10.17 -20.38 -2.58
N VAL A 58 -9.67 -21.52 -3.08
CA VAL A 58 -10.13 -22.12 -4.34
C VAL A 58 -11.50 -22.75 -4.14
N GLY A 59 -12.51 -22.28 -4.87
CA GLY A 59 -13.91 -22.67 -4.70
C GLY A 59 -14.73 -21.67 -3.87
N LYS A 60 -14.07 -20.69 -3.24
CA LYS A 60 -14.75 -19.53 -2.65
C LYS A 60 -15.26 -18.61 -3.76
N GLY A 61 -16.37 -17.97 -3.46
CA GLY A 61 -16.89 -16.86 -4.24
C GLY A 61 -15.94 -15.67 -4.32
N PHE A 62 -16.14 -14.83 -5.32
CA PHE A 62 -15.45 -13.56 -5.47
C PHE A 62 -16.42 -12.51 -6.01
N ASN A 63 -16.60 -11.43 -5.25
CA ASN A 63 -17.42 -10.30 -5.67
C ASN A 63 -16.55 -9.36 -6.50
N SER A 64 -16.80 -9.31 -7.80
CA SER A 64 -16.02 -8.53 -8.74
C SER A 64 -16.27 -7.03 -8.58
N ILE A 65 -17.39 -6.59 -8.01
CA ILE A 65 -17.62 -5.15 -7.75
C ILE A 65 -16.74 -4.68 -6.59
N THR A 66 -16.81 -5.34 -5.45
CA THR A 66 -16.05 -4.96 -4.24
C THR A 66 -14.59 -5.40 -4.32
N GLY A 67 -14.29 -6.46 -5.09
CA GLY A 67 -12.98 -7.08 -5.14
C GLY A 67 -12.65 -7.97 -3.94
N LEU A 68 -13.67 -8.45 -3.21
CA LEU A 68 -13.56 -9.27 -2.00
C LEU A 68 -13.88 -10.76 -2.27
N THR A 69 -13.27 -11.65 -1.49
CA THR A 69 -13.65 -13.07 -1.43
C THR A 69 -14.96 -13.24 -0.67
N ALA A 70 -15.81 -14.12 -1.16
CA ALA A 70 -17.09 -14.46 -0.56
C ALA A 70 -17.09 -15.94 -0.10
N ASP A 71 -18.23 -16.48 0.28
CA ASP A 71 -18.35 -17.83 0.85
C ASP A 71 -18.20 -18.94 -0.21
N ARG A 72 -18.01 -20.18 0.27
CA ARG A 72 -18.09 -21.38 -0.58
C ARG A 72 -19.55 -21.72 -0.85
N CYS A 73 -20.00 -21.51 -2.07
CA CYS A 73 -21.39 -21.77 -2.45
C CYS A 73 -21.62 -23.14 -3.10
N LEU A 74 -20.56 -23.88 -3.36
CA LEU A 74 -20.62 -25.23 -3.91
C LEU A 74 -20.52 -26.27 -2.79
N GLU A 75 -21.20 -27.42 -2.97
CA GLU A 75 -21.18 -28.55 -2.02
C GLU A 75 -20.03 -29.52 -2.28
N ASN A 76 -19.69 -29.71 -3.56
CA ASN A 76 -18.76 -30.74 -4.02
C ASN A 76 -17.50 -30.12 -4.67
N ASP A 77 -17.15 -28.89 -4.31
CA ASP A 77 -15.88 -28.29 -4.69
C ASP A 77 -14.74 -28.96 -3.93
N ASN A 78 -13.65 -29.21 -4.64
CA ASN A 78 -12.42 -29.73 -4.07
C ASN A 78 -11.24 -28.94 -4.63
N SER A 79 -10.18 -28.80 -3.82
CA SER A 79 -8.91 -28.26 -4.28
C SER A 79 -7.98 -29.40 -4.65
N LYS A 80 -7.46 -29.36 -5.87
CA LYS A 80 -6.35 -30.21 -6.30
C LYS A 80 -5.10 -29.36 -6.40
N PHE A 81 -4.10 -29.67 -5.59
CA PHE A 81 -2.78 -29.09 -5.75
C PHE A 81 -2.10 -29.66 -7.00
N ILE A 82 -1.63 -28.77 -7.86
CA ILE A 82 -0.82 -29.08 -9.04
C ILE A 82 0.57 -28.52 -8.79
N PHE A 83 1.53 -29.44 -8.70
CA PHE A 83 2.92 -29.11 -8.48
C PHE A 83 3.59 -28.74 -9.81
N GLU A 84 3.85 -27.45 -9.97
CA GLU A 84 4.46 -26.87 -11.17
C GLU A 84 5.40 -25.76 -10.72
N PRO A 85 6.61 -26.12 -10.24
CA PRO A 85 7.54 -25.16 -9.69
C PRO A 85 8.08 -24.25 -10.79
N ASN A 86 8.14 -22.95 -10.50
CA ASN A 86 8.68 -21.94 -11.40
C ASN A 86 9.30 -20.81 -10.58
N SER A 87 10.26 -20.09 -11.14
CA SER A 87 10.87 -18.93 -10.52
C SER A 87 10.93 -17.76 -11.50
N ARG A 88 10.77 -16.55 -10.99
CA ARG A 88 10.86 -15.32 -11.79
C ARG A 88 11.61 -14.25 -11.02
N VAL A 89 12.44 -13.50 -11.74
CA VAL A 89 13.02 -12.24 -11.29
C VAL A 89 12.48 -11.13 -12.18
N SER A 90 12.05 -10.01 -11.60
CA SER A 90 11.66 -8.82 -12.36
C SER A 90 12.23 -7.55 -11.75
N TYR A 91 12.51 -6.58 -12.62
CA TYR A 91 13.02 -5.26 -12.26
C TYR A 91 12.06 -4.18 -12.75
N GLU A 92 11.68 -3.27 -11.86
CA GLU A 92 10.71 -2.20 -12.15
C GLU A 92 11.09 -0.89 -11.45
N GLU A 93 10.82 0.23 -12.09
CA GLU A 93 11.14 1.56 -11.56
C GLU A 93 9.89 2.31 -11.13
N ASN A 94 10.07 3.23 -10.17
CA ASN A 94 9.09 4.26 -9.81
C ASN A 94 7.70 3.71 -9.52
N LEU A 95 7.65 2.55 -8.85
CA LEU A 95 6.40 1.98 -8.40
C LEU A 95 5.80 2.89 -7.33
N ASN A 96 4.58 3.34 -7.56
CA ASN A 96 3.79 4.01 -6.54
C ASN A 96 3.24 2.98 -5.52
N SER A 97 2.67 3.49 -4.42
CA SER A 97 2.17 2.64 -3.34
C SER A 97 1.14 1.62 -3.84
N ASP A 98 0.23 2.01 -4.73
CA ASP A 98 -0.79 1.12 -5.30
C ASP A 98 -0.19 -0.01 -6.16
N GLN A 99 0.83 0.30 -6.96
CA GLN A 99 1.54 -0.68 -7.78
C GLN A 99 2.29 -1.68 -6.88
N LEU A 100 2.89 -1.23 -5.78
CA LEU A 100 3.55 -2.09 -4.80
C LEU A 100 2.53 -2.97 -4.06
N GLN A 101 1.39 -2.44 -3.63
CA GLN A 101 0.31 -3.21 -2.99
C GLN A 101 -0.20 -4.31 -3.91
N ASN A 102 -0.45 -3.99 -5.18
CA ASN A 102 -0.88 -4.97 -6.18
C ASN A 102 0.17 -6.09 -6.35
N LYS A 103 1.47 -5.76 -6.31
CA LYS A 103 2.56 -6.77 -6.40
C LYS A 103 2.66 -7.69 -5.21
N LEU A 104 2.42 -7.16 -4.02
CA LEU A 104 2.41 -7.91 -2.78
C LEU A 104 1.17 -8.80 -2.65
N GLY A 105 0.26 -8.77 -3.64
CA GLY A 105 -0.99 -9.50 -3.58
C GLY A 105 -1.94 -8.94 -2.52
N ILE A 106 -1.69 -7.74 -2.01
CA ILE A 106 -2.61 -6.97 -1.16
C ILE A 106 -3.71 -6.42 -2.08
N GLY A 107 -4.52 -7.34 -2.61
CA GLY A 107 -5.86 -6.96 -3.02
C GLY A 107 -6.66 -6.56 -1.79
N ILE A 108 -7.76 -5.88 -2.02
CA ILE A 108 -8.83 -5.64 -1.04
C ILE A 108 -9.30 -6.96 -0.36
N ASN A 109 -8.95 -8.11 -0.97
CA ASN A 109 -9.03 -9.49 -0.47
C ASN A 109 -8.25 -9.82 0.80
N ALA A 110 -7.31 -8.99 1.26
CA ALA A 110 -6.82 -9.13 2.64
C ALA A 110 -8.03 -8.78 3.50
N THR A 111 -8.76 -9.81 3.93
CA THR A 111 -10.03 -9.78 4.67
C THR A 111 -10.00 -8.55 5.53
N ILE A 112 -10.61 -7.46 5.04
CA ILE A 112 -10.68 -6.24 5.81
C ILE A 112 -11.50 -6.69 7.00
N PRO A 113 -10.96 -6.69 8.24
CA PRO A 113 -11.85 -6.73 9.38
C PRO A 113 -12.58 -5.39 9.28
N VAL A 114 -13.72 -5.43 8.61
CA VAL A 114 -14.62 -4.30 8.53
C VAL A 114 -15.12 -4.14 9.96
N GLN A 115 -14.52 -3.17 10.66
CA GLN A 115 -15.15 -2.25 11.61
C GLN A 115 -15.04 -2.45 13.14
N ALA A 116 -15.10 -1.29 13.81
CA ALA A 116 -15.84 -1.04 15.06
C ALA A 116 -15.21 -1.20 16.46
N SER A 117 -13.91 -1.46 16.67
CA SER A 117 -13.45 -1.86 18.03
C SER A 117 -12.28 -1.14 18.69
N GLY A 118 -11.80 0.02 18.18
CA GLY A 118 -10.82 0.82 18.94
C GLY A 118 -9.48 0.12 19.25
N VAL A 119 -9.19 -1.00 18.58
CA VAL A 119 -7.85 -1.59 18.55
C VAL A 119 -7.06 -0.85 17.47
N PRO A 120 -5.87 -0.32 17.78
CA PRO A 120 -5.04 0.35 16.79
C PRO A 120 -4.79 -0.61 15.63
N ILE A 121 -5.25 -0.24 14.43
CA ILE A 121 -4.91 -0.97 13.21
C ILE A 121 -3.42 -0.80 13.03
N THR A 122 -2.64 -1.81 13.42
CA THR A 122 -1.25 -1.87 13.03
C THR A 122 -1.24 -2.11 11.53
N LEU A 123 -0.73 -1.15 10.74
CA LEU A 123 -0.42 -1.35 9.33
C LEU A 123 0.17 -2.75 9.13
N SER A 124 -0.40 -3.52 8.21
CA SER A 124 0.21 -4.77 7.82
C SER A 124 1.63 -4.45 7.30
N PRO A 125 2.63 -5.31 7.57
CA PRO A 125 4.00 -5.09 7.10
C PRO A 125 4.07 -4.76 5.61
N GLU A 126 3.18 -5.36 4.82
CA GLU A 126 3.04 -5.16 3.38
C GLU A 126 2.53 -3.77 3.02
N MET A 127 1.52 -3.27 3.72
CA MET A 127 1.02 -1.91 3.52
C MET A 127 2.08 -0.87 3.90
N ARG A 128 2.73 -1.04 5.06
CA ARG A 128 3.82 -0.16 5.49
C ARG A 128 4.97 -0.16 4.48
N TYR A 129 5.39 -1.33 4.01
CA TYR A 129 6.39 -1.44 2.96
C TYR A 129 5.97 -0.69 1.70
N SER A 130 4.71 -0.84 1.25
CA SER A 130 4.22 -0.18 0.03
C SER A 130 4.28 1.35 0.12
N ILE A 131 3.97 1.91 1.29
CA ILE A 131 4.02 3.35 1.54
C ILE A 131 5.47 3.82 1.58
N GLU A 132 6.31 3.21 2.43
CA GLU A 132 7.69 3.63 2.63
C GLU A 132 8.56 3.46 1.38
N SER A 133 8.30 2.41 0.59
CA SER A 133 9.07 2.06 -0.61
C SER A 133 8.55 2.72 -1.87
N SER A 134 7.41 3.44 -1.81
CA SER A 134 6.87 4.14 -2.98
C SER A 134 7.76 5.32 -3.41
N SER A 135 7.76 5.62 -4.71
CA SER A 135 8.39 6.83 -5.25
C SER A 135 7.58 8.09 -4.89
N SER A 136 8.27 9.21 -4.72
CA SER A 136 7.68 10.52 -4.39
C SER A 136 8.26 11.65 -5.25
N GLY A 137 7.80 12.89 -5.06
CA GLY A 137 8.33 14.05 -5.79
C GLY A 137 9.84 14.23 -5.67
N LEU A 138 10.42 13.89 -4.50
CA LEU A 138 11.85 13.97 -4.19
C LEU A 138 12.50 12.59 -3.99
N SER A 139 11.93 11.55 -4.59
CA SER A 139 12.60 10.24 -4.64
C SER A 139 12.39 9.51 -5.95
N ARG A 140 13.29 8.59 -6.25
CA ARG A 140 13.21 7.66 -7.38
C ARG A 140 13.42 6.24 -6.85
N THR A 141 12.74 5.24 -7.40
CA THR A 141 12.83 3.87 -6.89
C THR A 141 13.21 2.87 -7.97
N ALA A 142 14.03 1.89 -7.61
CA ALA A 142 14.35 0.73 -8.42
C ALA A 142 14.03 -0.52 -7.60
N ASN A 143 13.15 -1.36 -8.12
CA ASN A 143 12.53 -2.48 -7.41
C ASN A 143 12.97 -3.77 -8.07
N MET A 144 13.39 -4.74 -7.26
CA MET A 144 13.65 -6.11 -7.65
C MET A 144 12.63 -7.00 -6.97
N THR A 145 11.99 -7.87 -7.75
CA THR A 145 11.02 -8.85 -7.26
C THR A 145 11.53 -10.23 -7.60
N ILE A 146 11.70 -11.09 -6.59
CA ILE A 146 12.04 -12.50 -6.76
C ILE A 146 10.82 -13.31 -6.31
N GLU A 147 10.28 -14.11 -7.23
CA GLU A 147 9.15 -14.99 -6.99
C GLU A 147 9.58 -16.44 -7.19
N ILE A 148 9.23 -17.30 -6.23
CA ILE A 148 9.39 -18.75 -6.33
C ILE A 148 8.01 -19.37 -6.12
N ILE A 149 7.43 -19.85 -7.21
CA ILE A 149 6.13 -20.51 -7.26
C ILE A 149 6.38 -22.00 -7.04
N ARG A 150 5.72 -22.59 -6.04
CA ARG A 150 5.76 -24.04 -5.78
C ARG A 150 4.80 -24.80 -6.71
N GLY A 151 3.69 -24.15 -7.04
CA GLY A 151 2.60 -24.70 -7.82
C GLY A 151 1.33 -23.90 -7.55
N TYR A 152 0.18 -24.54 -7.69
CA TYR A 152 -1.11 -23.91 -7.43
C TYR A 152 -2.17 -24.91 -7.01
N ASN A 153 -3.11 -24.43 -6.22
CA ASN A 153 -4.37 -25.10 -5.99
C ASN A 153 -5.31 -24.80 -7.15
N SER A 154 -5.97 -25.81 -7.69
CA SER A 154 -6.94 -25.70 -8.77
C SER A 154 -8.28 -26.28 -8.34
N LEU A 155 -9.36 -25.61 -8.75
CA LEU A 155 -10.70 -26.08 -8.51
C LEU A 155 -10.94 -27.37 -9.29
N SER A 156 -11.46 -28.36 -8.60
CA SER A 156 -11.85 -29.65 -9.17
C SER A 156 -13.16 -30.09 -8.52
N ALA A 157 -14.01 -30.77 -9.28
CA ALA A 157 -15.18 -31.41 -8.71
C ALA A 157 -14.77 -32.79 -8.16
N SER A 158 -15.25 -33.14 -6.97
CA SER A 158 -14.75 -34.30 -6.22
C SER A 158 -14.89 -35.64 -6.96
N GLN A 159 -15.93 -35.84 -7.78
CA GLN A 159 -16.18 -37.09 -8.51
C GLN A 159 -16.91 -36.94 -9.86
N ASN A 160 -17.43 -35.76 -10.21
CA ASN A 160 -18.33 -35.55 -11.36
C ASN A 160 -17.86 -34.41 -12.26
N LYS A 161 -18.29 -34.35 -13.53
CA LYS A 161 -18.00 -33.21 -14.44
C LYS A 161 -18.80 -31.92 -14.10
N TYR A 162 -19.48 -31.88 -12.97
CA TYR A 162 -20.38 -30.80 -12.56
C TYR A 162 -20.21 -30.43 -11.09
N PHE A 163 -20.57 -29.20 -10.76
CA PHE A 163 -20.68 -28.72 -9.39
C PHE A 163 -22.14 -28.69 -8.95
N LYS A 164 -22.39 -28.82 -7.65
CA LYS A 164 -23.71 -28.72 -7.05
C LYS A 164 -23.73 -27.50 -6.13
N LEU A 165 -24.74 -26.64 -6.31
CA LEU A 165 -24.93 -25.48 -5.45
C LEU A 165 -25.54 -25.90 -4.11
N ARG A 166 -25.07 -25.30 -3.01
CA ARG A 166 -25.63 -25.50 -1.67
C ARG A 166 -27.11 -25.13 -1.63
N GLU A 167 -27.89 -25.88 -0.85
CA GLU A 167 -29.34 -25.68 -0.76
C GLU A 167 -29.74 -24.26 -0.35
N GLU A 168 -29.10 -23.71 0.70
CA GLU A 168 -29.31 -22.33 1.15
C GLU A 168 -29.02 -21.30 0.04
N GLN A 169 -27.91 -21.48 -0.68
CA GLN A 169 -27.50 -20.57 -1.75
C GLN A 169 -28.40 -20.69 -2.97
N TYR A 170 -28.93 -21.89 -3.25
CA TYR A 170 -29.93 -22.09 -4.29
C TYR A 170 -31.25 -21.39 -3.96
N LYS A 171 -31.69 -21.43 -2.70
CA LYS A 171 -32.86 -20.67 -2.23
C LYS A 171 -32.64 -19.18 -2.43
N ASN A 172 -31.49 -18.65 -2.00
CA ASN A 172 -31.13 -17.24 -2.21
C ASN A 172 -31.15 -16.88 -3.70
N LEU A 173 -30.57 -17.70 -4.58
CA LEU A 173 -30.58 -17.45 -6.02
C LEU A 173 -32.01 -17.33 -6.61
N LYS A 174 -32.98 -18.08 -6.08
CA LYS A 174 -34.37 -18.08 -6.55
C LYS A 174 -35.21 -16.97 -5.93
N GLU A 175 -35.06 -16.71 -4.64
CA GLU A 175 -35.89 -15.77 -3.88
C GLU A 175 -35.29 -14.36 -3.85
N ASN A 176 -33.98 -14.24 -3.64
CA ASN A 176 -33.28 -12.98 -3.44
C ASN A 176 -31.87 -13.00 -4.07
N LYS A 177 -31.82 -12.64 -5.36
CA LYS A 177 -30.59 -12.72 -6.16
C LYS A 177 -29.45 -11.88 -5.58
N ALA A 178 -29.77 -10.70 -5.02
CA ALA A 178 -28.75 -9.88 -4.39
C ALA A 178 -28.11 -10.60 -3.20
N GLU A 179 -28.89 -11.28 -2.38
CA GLU A 179 -28.37 -12.07 -1.26
C GLU A 179 -27.46 -13.22 -1.72
N PHE A 180 -27.81 -13.89 -2.83
CA PHE A 180 -26.92 -14.86 -3.46
C PHE A 180 -25.59 -14.24 -3.87
N PHE A 181 -25.59 -13.14 -4.64
CA PHE A 181 -24.34 -12.53 -5.13
C PHE A 181 -23.55 -11.82 -4.03
N ASN A 182 -24.19 -11.38 -2.95
CA ASN A 182 -23.50 -10.86 -1.77
C ASN A 182 -22.77 -11.98 -1.01
N SER A 183 -23.40 -13.16 -0.91
CA SER A 183 -22.83 -14.31 -0.20
C SER A 183 -21.81 -15.08 -1.05
N CYS A 184 -22.06 -15.21 -2.36
CA CYS A 184 -21.30 -16.07 -3.27
C CYS A 184 -20.40 -15.32 -4.25
N GLY A 185 -20.55 -14.00 -4.38
CA GLY A 185 -19.96 -13.25 -5.48
C GLY A 185 -20.52 -13.62 -6.86
N ASP A 186 -20.09 -12.90 -7.88
CA ASP A 186 -20.42 -13.18 -9.30
C ASP A 186 -19.37 -14.05 -10.00
N GLU A 187 -18.19 -14.18 -9.39
CA GLU A 187 -17.09 -15.03 -9.81
C GLU A 187 -16.79 -16.10 -8.76
N ILE A 188 -16.09 -17.16 -9.17
CA ILE A 188 -15.53 -18.19 -8.30
C ILE A 188 -14.01 -18.24 -8.49
N ILE A 189 -13.27 -18.44 -7.41
CA ILE A 189 -11.82 -18.61 -7.45
C ILE A 189 -11.52 -20.03 -7.94
N ILE A 190 -10.90 -20.13 -9.12
CA ILE A 190 -10.63 -21.42 -9.78
C ILE A 190 -9.19 -21.88 -9.62
N LYS A 191 -8.29 -20.94 -9.32
CA LYS A 191 -6.87 -21.22 -9.14
C LYS A 191 -6.30 -20.28 -8.09
N GLN A 192 -5.39 -20.77 -7.28
CA GLN A 192 -4.64 -19.96 -6.32
C GLN A 192 -3.20 -20.44 -6.29
N LYS A 193 -2.26 -19.53 -6.53
CA LYS A 193 -0.84 -19.88 -6.50
C LYS A 193 -0.36 -20.08 -5.08
N ILE A 194 0.61 -20.97 -4.91
CA ILE A 194 1.39 -21.12 -3.68
C ILE A 194 2.80 -20.66 -4.01
N LYS A 195 3.20 -19.50 -3.48
CA LYS A 195 4.48 -18.87 -3.80
C LYS A 195 5.19 -18.32 -2.57
N ALA A 196 6.47 -18.03 -2.74
CA ALA A 196 7.27 -17.20 -1.84
C ALA A 196 7.79 -16.03 -2.66
N GLN A 197 7.86 -14.85 -2.05
CA GLN A 197 8.20 -13.61 -2.74
C GLN A 197 9.13 -12.77 -1.88
N LEU A 198 10.16 -12.19 -2.50
CA LEU A 198 11.03 -11.18 -1.92
C LEU A 198 10.96 -9.94 -2.81
N LEU A 199 10.51 -8.82 -2.23
CA LEU A 199 10.54 -7.52 -2.87
C LEU A 199 11.64 -6.69 -2.22
N ILE A 200 12.53 -6.11 -3.04
CA ILE A 200 13.60 -5.23 -2.60
C ILE A 200 13.50 -3.93 -3.39
N THR A 201 13.42 -2.80 -2.70
CA THR A 201 13.39 -1.46 -3.28
C THR A 201 14.63 -0.69 -2.87
N ALA A 202 15.41 -0.25 -3.85
CA ALA A 202 16.39 0.80 -3.68
C ALA A 202 15.70 2.15 -3.93
N LYS A 203 15.58 2.97 -2.89
CA LYS A 203 14.95 4.29 -2.94
C LYS A 203 16.02 5.39 -2.83
N PHE A 204 16.19 6.11 -3.93
CA PHE A 204 17.06 7.28 -4.03
C PHE A 204 16.28 8.49 -3.53
N ASN A 205 16.72 9.11 -2.43
CA ASN A 205 16.13 10.31 -1.86
C ASN A 205 17.01 11.51 -2.17
N PHE A 206 16.39 12.59 -2.64
CA PHE A 206 17.06 13.82 -3.04
C PHE A 206 16.74 14.92 -2.03
N SER A 207 17.73 15.75 -1.67
CA SER A 207 17.51 16.92 -0.81
C SER A 207 16.57 17.96 -1.43
N ASP A 208 16.57 18.06 -2.76
CA ASP A 208 15.85 19.07 -3.51
C ASP A 208 15.59 18.63 -4.97
N SER A 209 14.74 19.40 -5.67
CA SER A 209 14.33 19.13 -7.04
C SER A 209 15.45 19.32 -8.07
N LYS A 210 16.44 20.19 -7.78
CA LYS A 210 17.60 20.41 -8.66
C LYS A 210 18.48 19.16 -8.67
N THR A 211 18.82 18.64 -7.50
CA THR A 211 19.59 17.40 -7.32
C THR A 211 18.90 16.23 -8.02
N LYS A 212 17.57 16.10 -7.88
CA LYS A 212 16.80 15.09 -8.61
C LYS A 212 16.93 15.25 -10.13
N SER A 213 16.77 16.46 -10.65
CA SER A 213 16.83 16.73 -12.09
C SER A 213 18.21 16.40 -12.68
N GLU A 214 19.29 16.74 -11.96
CA GLU A 214 20.66 16.38 -12.35
C GLU A 214 20.89 14.87 -12.32
N PHE A 215 20.38 14.18 -11.29
CA PHE A 215 20.40 12.73 -11.21
C PHE A 215 19.67 12.10 -12.40
N GLU A 216 18.46 12.55 -12.71
CA GLU A 216 17.66 12.04 -13.82
C GLU A 216 18.33 12.29 -15.18
N ALA A 217 18.96 13.45 -15.36
CA ALA A 217 19.74 13.74 -16.56
C ALA A 217 20.93 12.78 -16.74
N ALA A 218 21.63 12.43 -15.65
CA ALA A 218 22.76 11.49 -15.70
C ALA A 218 22.32 10.03 -15.93
N MET A 219 21.27 9.60 -15.23
CA MET A 219 20.74 8.23 -15.35
C MET A 219 20.08 8.01 -16.72
N GLY A 220 19.37 9.01 -17.24
CA GLY A 220 18.57 8.93 -18.46
C GLY A 220 17.12 8.51 -18.19
N ALA A 221 16.45 8.05 -19.24
CA ALA A 221 15.03 7.67 -19.17
C ALA A 221 14.75 6.52 -18.16
N SER A 222 15.68 5.58 -18.02
CA SER A 222 15.63 4.47 -17.05
C SER A 222 16.88 4.47 -16.17
N ILE A 223 16.73 4.06 -14.90
CA ILE A 223 17.86 3.82 -14.02
C ILE A 223 18.42 2.44 -14.33
N PRO A 224 19.73 2.29 -14.62
CA PRO A 224 20.34 0.98 -14.70
C PRO A 224 20.06 0.18 -13.42
N VAL A 225 19.78 -1.12 -13.55
CA VAL A 225 19.46 -1.97 -12.39
C VAL A 225 20.57 -1.80 -11.33
N PRO A 226 20.27 -1.28 -10.13
CA PRO A 226 21.31 -0.97 -9.15
C PRO A 226 21.89 -2.25 -8.51
N PHE A 227 21.17 -3.37 -8.66
CA PHE A 227 21.57 -4.68 -8.21
C PHE A 227 22.48 -5.35 -9.25
N ASN A 228 23.62 -5.86 -8.79
CA ASN A 228 24.52 -6.68 -9.58
C ASN A 228 24.06 -8.15 -9.52
N LEU A 229 22.83 -8.41 -9.98
CA LEU A 229 22.26 -9.75 -10.05
C LEU A 229 21.84 -10.03 -11.50
N GLY A 230 22.05 -11.26 -11.95
CA GLY A 230 21.63 -11.68 -13.27
C GLY A 230 20.10 -11.75 -13.38
N GLY A 231 19.58 -11.43 -14.57
CA GLY A 231 18.16 -11.46 -14.87
C GLY A 231 17.82 -10.60 -16.08
N ASN A 232 16.96 -11.09 -16.96
CA ASN A 232 16.46 -10.29 -18.09
C ASN A 232 15.62 -9.13 -17.53
N GLN A 233 15.91 -7.90 -17.95
CA GLN A 233 14.99 -6.78 -17.71
C GLN A 233 13.64 -7.13 -18.35
N ALA A 234 12.59 -7.20 -17.53
CA ALA A 234 11.25 -7.16 -18.07
C ALA A 234 11.05 -5.76 -18.69
N PRO A 235 10.48 -5.64 -19.89
CA PRO A 235 10.20 -4.33 -20.48
C PRO A 235 9.35 -3.51 -19.51
N ALA A 236 9.71 -2.23 -19.33
CA ALA A 236 8.98 -1.32 -18.46
C ALA A 236 7.47 -1.32 -18.81
N PRO A 237 6.56 -1.23 -17.82
CA PRO A 237 5.13 -1.09 -18.10
C PRO A 237 4.94 0.15 -18.99
N VAL A 238 4.44 -0.06 -20.20
CA VAL A 238 4.06 1.04 -21.09
C VAL A 238 2.97 1.83 -20.36
N PRO A 239 3.12 3.14 -20.13
CA PRO A 239 2.05 3.93 -19.53
C PRO A 239 0.79 3.77 -20.39
N PRO A 240 -0.41 3.64 -19.77
CA PRO A 240 -1.64 3.51 -20.53
C PRO A 240 -1.75 4.67 -21.53
N PRO A 241 -2.16 4.42 -22.79
CA PRO A 241 -2.21 5.45 -23.81
C PRO A 241 -3.07 6.61 -23.29
N THR A 242 -2.45 7.77 -23.08
CA THR A 242 -3.17 9.01 -22.89
C THR A 242 -3.93 9.28 -24.18
N ASN A 243 -5.23 9.03 -24.16
CA ASN A 243 -6.13 9.43 -25.24
C ASN A 243 -5.90 10.93 -25.48
N PRO A 244 -5.58 11.37 -26.71
CA PRO A 244 -5.37 12.78 -26.98
C PRO A 244 -6.65 13.53 -26.59
N THR A 245 -6.53 14.42 -25.62
CA THR A 245 -7.60 15.36 -25.27
C THR A 245 -7.94 16.14 -26.54
N PRO A 246 -9.21 16.20 -26.99
CA PRO A 246 -9.58 17.04 -28.11
C PRO A 246 -9.21 18.48 -27.76
N VAL A 247 -8.28 19.06 -28.52
CA VAL A 247 -7.93 20.47 -28.40
C VAL A 247 -9.16 21.27 -28.84
N LEU A 248 -9.84 21.87 -27.88
CA LEU A 248 -10.90 22.85 -28.16
C LEU A 248 -10.22 24.08 -28.80
N PRO A 249 -10.71 24.57 -29.96
CA PRO A 249 -10.13 25.76 -30.57
C PRO A 249 -10.25 26.96 -29.63
N SER A 250 -9.13 27.65 -29.42
CA SER A 250 -9.09 28.87 -28.60
C SER A 250 -10.03 29.94 -29.16
N PRO A 251 -10.79 30.65 -28.31
CA PRO A 251 -11.59 31.78 -28.77
C PRO A 251 -10.68 32.93 -29.27
N PRO A 252 -11.14 33.73 -30.24
CA PRO A 252 -10.33 34.80 -30.82
C PRO A 252 -10.11 35.94 -29.81
N PRO A 253 -8.98 36.66 -29.92
CA PRO A 253 -8.62 37.70 -28.97
C PRO A 253 -9.54 38.92 -29.13
N THR A 254 -10.21 39.32 -28.06
CA THR A 254 -10.92 40.60 -27.98
C THR A 254 -9.94 41.72 -27.66
N ASN A 255 -10.02 42.80 -28.45
CA ASN A 255 -9.23 44.02 -28.33
C ASN A 255 -9.55 44.78 -27.01
N PRO A 256 -8.63 45.62 -26.50
CA PRO A 256 -8.78 46.29 -25.21
C PRO A 256 -9.61 47.58 -25.35
N THR A 257 -10.55 47.79 -24.42
CA THR A 257 -11.29 49.05 -24.28
C THR A 257 -10.86 49.76 -22.98
N PRO A 258 -10.78 51.12 -22.95
CA PRO A 258 -9.97 51.87 -22.00
C PRO A 258 -10.62 52.10 -20.62
N VAL A 259 -9.76 52.45 -19.65
CA VAL A 259 -10.04 52.77 -18.25
C VAL A 259 -10.56 54.21 -18.08
N LEU A 260 -11.50 54.41 -17.13
CA LEU A 260 -11.72 55.51 -16.15
C LEU A 260 -13.23 55.89 -15.99
N PRO A 261 -13.69 56.54 -14.89
CA PRO A 261 -13.45 56.27 -13.46
C PRO A 261 -14.75 56.27 -12.59
N SER A 262 -14.63 55.71 -11.38
CA SER A 262 -15.40 55.85 -10.12
C SER A 262 -16.65 56.75 -9.99
N SER A 263 -17.72 56.23 -9.34
CA SER A 263 -18.49 56.82 -8.20
C SER A 263 -19.71 55.92 -7.79
N PRO A 264 -20.54 56.21 -6.74
CA PRO A 264 -20.66 55.42 -5.49
C PRO A 264 -22.05 54.71 -5.31
N PRO A 265 -22.32 54.03 -4.18
CA PRO A 265 -23.24 52.89 -4.13
C PRO A 265 -24.69 53.25 -3.79
N THR A 266 -25.63 52.44 -4.30
CA THR A 266 -27.00 52.35 -3.79
C THR A 266 -27.48 50.90 -3.80
N ASN A 267 -27.74 50.38 -2.60
CA ASN A 267 -28.71 49.31 -2.32
C ASN A 267 -30.13 49.91 -2.53
N PRO A 268 -31.24 49.17 -2.79
CA PRO A 268 -31.70 48.16 -1.83
C PRO A 268 -32.58 46.98 -2.34
N THR A 269 -32.74 45.99 -1.45
CA THR A 269 -33.95 45.17 -1.17
C THR A 269 -34.18 43.85 -1.94
N PRO A 270 -34.57 42.76 -1.21
CA PRO A 270 -34.77 41.41 -1.74
C PRO A 270 -36.23 41.08 -2.06
N VAL A 271 -36.46 40.14 -2.99
CA VAL A 271 -37.75 39.46 -3.17
C VAL A 271 -37.53 37.97 -3.52
N LEU A 272 -38.04 37.09 -2.64
CA LEU A 272 -38.42 35.69 -2.89
C LEU A 272 -39.96 35.68 -3.15
N PRO A 273 -40.64 34.55 -3.40
CA PRO A 273 -40.34 33.35 -4.22
C PRO A 273 -41.52 33.04 -5.18
N SER A 274 -41.34 32.10 -6.11
CA SER A 274 -42.47 31.26 -6.56
C SER A 274 -42.04 29.99 -7.30
N SER A 275 -42.73 28.91 -6.92
CA SER A 275 -42.58 27.51 -7.28
C SER A 275 -43.27 27.18 -8.65
N PRO A 276 -43.28 25.90 -9.09
CA PRO A 276 -43.22 25.46 -10.49
C PRO A 276 -44.61 25.33 -11.14
N PRO A 277 -44.74 24.82 -12.39
CA PRO A 277 -45.02 23.37 -12.50
C PRO A 277 -44.67 22.66 -13.83
N THR A 278 -44.78 21.32 -13.76
CA THR A 278 -45.29 20.37 -14.77
C THR A 278 -44.51 20.04 -16.06
N ASN A 279 -44.07 18.77 -16.08
CA ASN A 279 -44.05 17.85 -17.23
C ASN A 279 -45.49 17.71 -17.81
N PRO A 280 -45.71 17.35 -19.10
CA PRO A 280 -45.59 15.94 -19.51
C PRO A 280 -45.26 15.66 -21.00
N SER A 281 -45.09 14.36 -21.28
CA SER A 281 -45.46 13.60 -22.49
C SER A 281 -44.38 13.17 -23.51
N LEU A 282 -44.09 11.86 -23.46
CA LEU A 282 -44.21 10.86 -24.54
C LEU A 282 -44.24 11.36 -26.00
N ILE A 283 -43.25 10.95 -26.81
CA ILE A 283 -43.45 10.54 -28.22
C ILE A 283 -42.49 9.39 -28.57
N ASP A 284 -43.08 8.46 -29.31
CA ASP A 284 -42.61 7.25 -29.98
C ASP A 284 -41.43 7.38 -30.98
N SER A 285 -40.65 6.29 -31.04
CA SER A 285 -40.23 5.54 -32.24
C SER A 285 -39.64 6.26 -33.47
N ASN A 286 -38.38 5.93 -33.83
CA ASN A 286 -38.07 5.26 -35.12
C ASN A 286 -36.58 4.90 -35.33
N ASN A 287 -36.37 3.59 -35.55
CA ASN A 287 -35.50 2.93 -36.53
C ASN A 287 -34.36 3.72 -37.23
N VAL A 288 -33.11 3.24 -37.06
CA VAL A 288 -32.19 3.04 -38.19
C VAL A 288 -31.45 1.70 -38.02
N SER A 289 -31.67 0.84 -39.00
CA SER A 289 -31.03 -0.46 -39.24
C SER A 289 -29.63 -0.27 -39.82
N SER A 290 -28.64 -1.00 -39.33
CA SER A 290 -27.47 -1.37 -40.14
C SER A 290 -26.98 -2.78 -39.78
N ARG A 291 -26.97 -3.63 -40.82
CA ARG A 291 -26.49 -5.00 -40.83
C ARG A 291 -24.97 -5.01 -40.95
N ILE A 292 -24.28 -5.84 -40.16
CA ILE A 292 -22.97 -6.40 -40.53
C ILE A 292 -22.99 -7.90 -40.21
N ARG A 293 -22.75 -8.72 -41.24
CA ARG A 293 -22.51 -10.17 -41.19
C ARG A 293 -21.00 -10.44 -41.18
N ILE A 294 -20.65 -11.72 -40.94
CA ILE A 294 -19.35 -12.43 -41.11
C ILE A 294 -18.63 -12.62 -39.75
N ALA A 295 -18.21 -13.80 -39.30
CA ALA A 295 -18.35 -15.20 -39.74
C ALA A 295 -18.01 -16.12 -38.54
N GLU A 296 -18.64 -17.29 -38.50
CA GLU A 296 -18.26 -18.44 -37.65
C GLU A 296 -17.09 -19.20 -38.29
N PRO A 297 -16.27 -19.92 -37.50
CA PRO A 297 -15.64 -21.13 -37.98
C PRO A 297 -16.22 -22.39 -37.32
N SER A 298 -16.58 -23.26 -38.23
CA SER A 298 -17.07 -24.63 -38.13
C SER A 298 -16.20 -25.60 -37.32
N SER A 299 -16.90 -26.48 -36.63
CA SER A 299 -16.49 -27.82 -36.21
C SER A 299 -15.96 -28.67 -37.37
N ASN A 300 -14.94 -29.49 -37.12
CA ASN A 300 -14.77 -30.75 -37.82
C ASN A 300 -14.25 -31.84 -36.87
N TYR A 301 -14.99 -32.95 -36.88
CA TYR A 301 -14.76 -34.22 -36.22
C TYR A 301 -13.98 -35.13 -37.17
N SER A 302 -13.11 -36.00 -36.67
CA SER A 302 -12.69 -37.23 -37.37
C SER A 302 -12.23 -38.28 -36.34
N ASP A 303 -13.15 -39.19 -36.04
CA ASP A 303 -13.01 -40.65 -35.94
C ASP A 303 -11.63 -41.29 -35.73
N LEU A 304 -11.52 -42.08 -34.66
CA LEU A 304 -10.78 -43.35 -34.62
C LEU A 304 -11.53 -44.33 -33.71
N GLU A 305 -11.91 -45.47 -34.29
CA GLU A 305 -12.65 -46.58 -33.67
C GLU A 305 -11.73 -47.61 -32.95
N PRO A 306 -12.29 -48.62 -32.24
CA PRO A 306 -11.72 -49.16 -31.00
C PRO A 306 -11.01 -50.53 -31.13
N GLY A 307 -10.18 -50.86 -30.13
CA GLY A 307 -9.51 -52.16 -30.01
C GLY A 307 -9.27 -52.62 -28.57
N VAL A 308 -10.23 -53.37 -28.04
CA VAL A 308 -10.16 -54.64 -27.25
C VAL A 308 -9.04 -54.90 -26.20
N SER A 309 -9.54 -55.23 -25.00
CA SER A 309 -9.10 -56.24 -23.99
C SER A 309 -8.40 -55.81 -22.68
N SER A 310 -9.20 -55.96 -21.62
CA SER A 310 -8.93 -56.51 -20.28
C SER A 310 -7.49 -56.98 -19.94
N ASN A 311 -6.94 -56.46 -18.84
CA ASN A 311 -6.78 -57.31 -17.65
C ASN A 311 -6.60 -56.53 -16.34
N ARG A 312 -7.22 -57.13 -15.33
CA ARG A 312 -7.37 -56.76 -13.94
C ARG A 312 -6.07 -57.01 -13.18
N ALA A 313 -5.55 -56.01 -12.46
CA ALA A 313 -4.68 -56.22 -11.31
C ALA A 313 -4.86 -55.05 -10.33
N LEU A 314 -5.65 -55.28 -9.28
CA LEU A 314 -5.57 -54.48 -8.05
C LEU A 314 -4.22 -54.79 -7.41
N VAL A 315 -3.28 -53.86 -7.55
CA VAL A 315 -2.04 -53.82 -6.77
C VAL A 315 -2.05 -52.51 -5.99
N SER A 316 -1.83 -52.64 -4.68
CA SER A 316 -1.80 -51.57 -3.69
C SER A 316 -0.86 -50.43 -4.12
N ASN A 317 -1.40 -49.21 -4.12
CA ASN A 317 -0.83 -48.03 -4.79
C ASN A 317 0.09 -47.19 -3.87
N GLU A 318 0.65 -47.76 -2.80
CA GLU A 318 1.49 -47.01 -1.85
C GLU A 318 2.93 -46.78 -2.35
N THR A 319 3.47 -47.66 -3.20
CA THR A 319 4.84 -47.53 -3.73
C THR A 319 4.96 -46.55 -4.91
N ASN A 320 3.88 -46.29 -5.66
CA ASN A 320 3.87 -45.29 -6.72
C ASN A 320 3.78 -43.85 -6.19
N SER A 321 3.08 -43.64 -5.06
CA SER A 321 2.99 -42.30 -4.44
C SER A 321 4.37 -41.80 -3.99
N ARG A 322 5.17 -42.67 -3.35
CA ARG A 322 6.55 -42.33 -2.94
C ARG A 322 7.49 -42.02 -4.11
N ARG A 323 7.34 -42.70 -5.26
CA ARG A 323 8.17 -42.42 -6.46
C ARG A 323 7.83 -41.09 -7.11
N ILE A 324 6.55 -40.71 -7.16
CA ILE A 324 6.10 -39.43 -7.70
C ILE A 324 6.57 -38.28 -6.79
N GLU A 325 6.49 -38.46 -5.47
CA GLU A 325 6.90 -37.45 -4.47
C GLU A 325 8.42 -37.18 -4.48
N VAL A 326 9.25 -38.19 -4.74
CA VAL A 326 10.71 -38.01 -4.90
C VAL A 326 11.05 -37.30 -6.22
N GLY A 327 10.29 -37.57 -7.29
CA GLY A 327 10.45 -36.89 -8.59
C GLY A 327 10.03 -35.42 -8.55
N THR A 328 8.96 -35.07 -7.83
CA THR A 328 8.50 -33.69 -7.66
C THR A 328 9.44 -32.86 -6.80
N LYS A 329 9.92 -33.39 -5.66
CA LYS A 329 10.93 -32.71 -4.82
C LYS A 329 12.19 -32.32 -5.58
N LYS A 330 12.65 -33.18 -6.49
CA LYS A 330 13.82 -32.92 -7.35
C LYS A 330 13.60 -31.73 -8.28
N ASN A 331 12.36 -31.45 -8.68
CA ASN A 331 12.04 -30.36 -9.60
C ASN A 331 12.05 -28.99 -8.91
N LEU A 332 11.49 -28.84 -7.70
CA LEU A 332 11.51 -27.55 -6.99
C LEU A 332 12.92 -27.12 -6.56
N ASN A 333 13.71 -28.05 -6.00
CA ASN A 333 15.09 -27.73 -5.63
C ASN A 333 15.92 -27.37 -6.89
N ALA A 334 15.68 -28.05 -8.03
CA ALA A 334 16.29 -27.67 -9.30
C ALA A 334 15.84 -26.29 -9.80
N THR A 335 14.56 -25.92 -9.64
CA THR A 335 14.07 -24.55 -9.92
C THR A 335 14.77 -23.52 -9.04
N ILE A 336 14.93 -23.81 -7.75
CA ILE A 336 15.63 -22.94 -6.80
C ILE A 336 17.11 -22.81 -7.18
N ASP A 337 17.79 -23.91 -7.51
CA ASP A 337 19.19 -23.88 -7.93
C ASP A 337 19.36 -23.13 -9.26
N LEU A 338 18.45 -23.32 -10.22
CA LEU A 338 18.43 -22.55 -11.46
C LEU A 338 18.26 -21.04 -11.20
N LEU A 339 17.37 -20.66 -10.28
CA LEU A 339 17.20 -19.26 -9.88
C LEU A 339 18.49 -18.71 -9.25
N LYS A 340 19.15 -19.48 -8.40
CA LYS A 340 20.44 -19.09 -7.80
C LYS A 340 21.48 -18.87 -8.88
N ASP A 341 21.59 -19.80 -9.82
CA ASP A 341 22.51 -19.69 -10.94
C ASP A 341 22.18 -18.48 -11.82
N GLN A 342 20.90 -18.21 -12.07
CA GLN A 342 20.45 -17.01 -12.80
C GLN A 342 20.83 -15.72 -12.08
N LEU A 343 20.65 -15.66 -10.76
CA LEU A 343 20.98 -14.48 -9.95
C LEU A 343 22.50 -14.27 -9.83
N LEU A 344 23.29 -15.34 -9.83
CA LEU A 344 24.75 -15.33 -9.69
C LEU A 344 25.51 -15.30 -11.03
N SER A 345 24.85 -15.55 -12.16
CA SER A 345 25.49 -15.57 -13.49
C SER A 345 25.31 -14.24 -14.21
N SER A 346 26.40 -13.69 -14.74
CA SER A 346 26.38 -12.55 -15.67
C SER A 346 26.21 -13.07 -17.10
N ASN A 347 25.70 -12.22 -18.00
CA ASN A 347 25.72 -12.48 -19.44
C ASN A 347 27.19 -12.55 -19.93
N GLY A 348 27.79 -13.74 -19.88
CA GLY A 348 29.19 -14.03 -20.23
C GLY A 348 29.90 -14.75 -19.08
N ASP A 349 30.80 -15.69 -19.39
CA ASP A 349 31.43 -16.71 -18.51
C ASP A 349 32.05 -16.24 -17.17
N ASN A 350 31.98 -14.95 -16.85
CA ASN A 350 32.37 -14.39 -15.56
C ASN A 350 31.23 -14.54 -14.54
N LYS A 351 31.40 -15.45 -13.58
CA LYS A 351 30.53 -15.54 -12.39
C LYS A 351 30.49 -14.18 -11.69
N ILE A 352 29.29 -13.68 -11.41
CA ILE A 352 29.13 -12.45 -10.62
C ILE A 352 29.54 -12.80 -9.20
N ASN A 353 30.46 -12.03 -8.63
CA ASN A 353 30.64 -12.05 -7.18
C ASN A 353 29.50 -11.24 -6.56
N PRO A 354 28.54 -11.84 -5.82
CA PRO A 354 27.49 -11.11 -5.11
C PRO A 354 28.06 -10.14 -4.07
N GLU A 355 29.37 -10.20 -3.79
CA GLU A 355 30.09 -9.25 -2.95
C GLU A 355 30.53 -7.97 -3.68
N ALA A 356 30.28 -7.83 -4.99
CA ALA A 356 30.75 -6.70 -5.80
C ALA A 356 29.99 -5.37 -5.57
N GLY A 357 28.96 -5.38 -4.72
CA GLY A 357 28.22 -4.17 -4.32
C GLY A 357 27.28 -3.64 -5.41
N MET A 358 27.24 -2.33 -5.61
CA MET A 358 26.39 -1.72 -6.64
C MET A 358 26.81 -2.17 -8.05
N SER A 359 25.86 -2.22 -8.99
CA SER A 359 26.16 -2.62 -10.37
C SER A 359 27.21 -1.71 -11.03
N PRO A 360 28.13 -2.24 -11.86
CA PRO A 360 29.14 -1.41 -12.51
C PRO A 360 28.55 -0.29 -13.38
N GLN A 361 27.41 -0.57 -14.02
CA GLN A 361 26.70 0.39 -14.86
C GLN A 361 26.22 1.60 -14.05
N ILE A 362 25.66 1.38 -12.86
CA ILE A 362 25.20 2.50 -12.02
C ILE A 362 26.38 3.28 -11.44
N LYS A 363 27.48 2.61 -11.07
CA LYS A 363 28.72 3.25 -10.61
C LYS A 363 29.28 4.21 -11.67
N VAL A 364 29.34 3.78 -12.94
CA VAL A 364 29.79 4.65 -14.05
C VAL A 364 28.88 5.87 -14.20
N LYS A 365 27.57 5.71 -14.04
CA LYS A 365 26.62 6.83 -14.10
C LYS A 365 26.78 7.79 -12.91
N PHE A 366 27.07 7.27 -11.71
CA PHE A 366 27.33 8.12 -10.54
C PHE A 366 28.61 8.93 -10.68
N ASN A 367 29.64 8.41 -11.34
CA ASN A 367 30.88 9.15 -11.60
C ASN A 367 30.67 10.38 -12.52
N ASN A 368 29.55 10.45 -13.23
CA ASN A 368 29.19 11.60 -14.07
C ASN A 368 28.39 12.68 -13.31
N LEU A 369 28.03 12.43 -12.04
CA LEU A 369 27.35 13.41 -11.18
C LEU A 369 28.36 14.38 -10.57
N SER A 370 27.92 15.61 -10.29
CA SER A 370 28.76 16.55 -9.56
C SER A 370 28.92 16.12 -8.10
N GLU A 371 30.02 16.52 -7.45
CA GLU A 371 30.22 16.23 -6.02
C GLU A 371 29.10 16.79 -5.14
N GLU A 372 28.54 17.95 -5.50
CA GLU A 372 27.41 18.56 -4.79
C GLU A 372 26.17 17.65 -4.90
N THR A 373 25.86 17.19 -6.10
CA THR A 373 24.74 16.26 -6.37
C THR A 373 24.93 14.96 -5.58
N ILE A 374 26.14 14.39 -5.57
CA ILE A 374 26.47 13.14 -4.87
C ILE A 374 26.25 13.28 -3.36
N ARG A 375 26.65 14.40 -2.74
CA ARG A 375 26.46 14.65 -1.29
C ARG A 375 24.98 14.79 -0.91
N ASN A 376 24.16 15.18 -1.87
CA ASN A 376 22.73 15.46 -1.71
C ASN A 376 21.83 14.25 -2.05
N ILE A 377 22.42 13.10 -2.38
CA ILE A 377 21.71 11.85 -2.63
C ILE A 377 21.95 10.86 -1.49
N SER A 378 20.87 10.33 -0.94
CA SER A 378 20.91 9.17 -0.05
C SER A 378 20.14 8.00 -0.67
N ILE A 379 20.59 6.77 -0.43
CA ILE A 379 19.95 5.55 -0.90
C ILE A 379 19.48 4.79 0.33
N SER A 380 18.18 4.52 0.41
CA SER A 380 17.61 3.61 1.40
C SER A 380 17.22 2.29 0.73
N ILE A 381 17.58 1.17 1.35
CA ILE A 381 17.11 -0.15 0.91
C ILE A 381 15.93 -0.55 1.81
N LYS A 382 14.80 -0.82 1.17
CA LYS A 382 13.63 -1.41 1.79
C LYS A 382 13.44 -2.80 1.22
N ALA A 383 13.10 -3.78 2.03
CA ALA A 383 12.69 -5.08 1.51
C ALA A 383 11.54 -5.67 2.33
N ILE A 384 10.79 -6.56 1.71
CA ILE A 384 9.76 -7.36 2.36
C ILE A 384 9.80 -8.76 1.79
N GLN A 385 9.61 -9.74 2.67
CA GLN A 385 9.56 -11.15 2.31
C GLN A 385 8.21 -11.73 2.72
N LEU A 386 7.57 -12.42 1.79
CA LEU A 386 6.34 -13.17 1.96
C LEU A 386 6.66 -14.65 1.76
N GLY A 387 6.46 -15.47 2.79
CA GLY A 387 6.99 -16.83 2.85
C GLY A 387 8.43 -16.88 3.40
N GLY A 388 9.05 -18.06 3.37
CA GLY A 388 10.36 -18.31 4.00
C GLY A 388 10.38 -18.04 5.50
N ASP A 389 11.54 -17.68 6.04
CA ASP A 389 11.73 -17.26 7.42
C ASP A 389 11.87 -15.72 7.50
N PRO A 390 10.79 -14.99 7.84
CA PRO A 390 10.81 -13.54 7.87
C PRO A 390 11.73 -12.97 8.95
N THR A 391 12.22 -13.77 9.91
CA THR A 391 13.15 -13.29 10.95
C THR A 391 14.57 -13.08 10.42
N LYS A 392 14.89 -13.66 9.26
CA LYS A 392 16.22 -13.53 8.64
C LYS A 392 16.39 -12.23 7.85
N LEU A 393 15.31 -11.66 7.33
CA LEU A 393 15.33 -10.42 6.56
C LEU A 393 15.64 -9.15 7.40
N PRO A 394 15.05 -8.92 8.61
CA PRO A 394 15.19 -7.71 9.41
C PRO A 394 16.61 -7.25 9.72
N THR A 395 17.59 -8.16 9.71
CA THR A 395 19.01 -7.80 9.86
C THR A 395 19.53 -6.88 8.75
N LEU A 396 18.80 -6.74 7.64
CA LEU A 396 19.17 -5.97 6.44
C LEU A 396 18.24 -4.79 6.12
N LEU A 397 17.13 -4.59 6.85
CA LEU A 397 15.94 -3.84 6.39
C LEU A 397 15.87 -2.33 6.69
N SER A 398 16.90 -1.72 7.26
CA SER A 398 16.88 -0.29 7.59
C SER A 398 18.22 0.37 7.39
N ALA A 399 18.94 -0.08 6.37
CA ALA A 399 20.22 0.50 6.02
C ALA A 399 20.02 1.59 4.97
N THR A 400 20.60 2.74 5.28
CA THR A 400 20.71 3.89 4.39
C THR A 400 22.20 4.15 4.17
N CYS A 401 22.59 4.45 2.95
CA CYS A 401 23.93 4.94 2.63
C CYS A 401 23.83 6.31 1.95
N LYS A 402 24.84 7.16 2.11
CA LYS A 402 24.99 8.39 1.33
C LYS A 402 25.79 8.06 0.08
N LEU A 403 25.44 8.60 -1.07
CA LEU A 403 26.18 8.32 -2.31
C LEU A 403 27.62 8.86 -2.26
N SER A 404 27.88 9.83 -1.39
CA SER A 404 29.24 10.32 -1.05
C SER A 404 30.12 9.28 -0.33
N ASP A 405 29.54 8.18 0.16
CA ASP A 405 30.24 7.04 0.74
C ASP A 405 29.94 5.77 -0.08
N PRO A 406 30.60 5.62 -1.25
CA PRO A 406 30.34 4.50 -2.15
C PRO A 406 30.70 3.15 -1.51
N GLY A 407 31.64 3.12 -0.56
CA GLY A 407 32.03 1.89 0.15
C GLY A 407 30.91 1.38 1.06
N ALA A 408 30.26 2.27 1.81
CA ALA A 408 29.08 1.91 2.60
C ALA A 408 27.92 1.43 1.72
N CYS A 409 27.68 2.11 0.59
CA CYS A 409 26.68 1.68 -0.37
C CYS A 409 27.02 0.30 -0.98
N ASP A 410 28.26 0.07 -1.38
CA ASP A 410 28.68 -1.23 -1.92
C ASP A 410 28.50 -2.36 -0.91
N SER A 411 28.88 -2.15 0.35
CA SER A 411 28.64 -3.13 1.43
C SER A 411 27.16 -3.44 1.62
N LEU A 412 26.31 -2.40 1.57
CA LEU A 412 24.87 -2.55 1.68
C LEU A 412 24.28 -3.35 0.51
N PHE A 413 24.64 -2.99 -0.73
CA PHE A 413 24.18 -3.69 -1.93
C PHE A 413 24.69 -5.13 -1.99
N SER A 414 25.94 -5.38 -1.59
CA SER A 414 26.51 -6.73 -1.46
C SER A 414 25.70 -7.59 -0.50
N SER A 415 25.39 -7.05 0.69
CA SER A 415 24.65 -7.78 1.72
C SER A 415 23.24 -8.17 1.27
N ILE A 416 22.50 -7.24 0.64
CA ILE A 416 21.15 -7.53 0.15
C ILE A 416 21.16 -8.46 -1.07
N GLN A 417 22.18 -8.37 -1.93
CA GLN A 417 22.34 -9.26 -3.09
C GLN A 417 22.66 -10.69 -2.65
N LYS A 418 23.56 -10.87 -1.68
CA LYS A 418 23.85 -12.15 -1.06
C LYS A 418 22.59 -12.77 -0.46
N TYR A 419 21.81 -11.97 0.27
CA TYR A 419 20.55 -12.44 0.84
C TYR A 419 19.57 -12.89 -0.26
N ALA A 420 19.37 -12.05 -1.27
CA ALA A 420 18.45 -12.30 -2.37
C ALA A 420 18.84 -13.54 -3.21
N ALA A 421 20.12 -13.71 -3.50
CA ALA A 421 20.63 -14.79 -4.35
C ALA A 421 20.89 -16.10 -3.59
N VAL A 422 21.24 -16.04 -2.30
CA VAL A 422 21.68 -17.22 -1.55
C VAL A 422 20.72 -17.55 -0.42
N ASP A 423 20.53 -16.63 0.52
CA ASP A 423 19.86 -16.93 1.78
C ASP A 423 18.35 -17.12 1.61
N PHE A 424 17.69 -16.26 0.83
CA PHE A 424 16.25 -16.35 0.59
C PHE A 424 15.86 -17.65 -0.13
N PRO A 425 16.50 -18.04 -1.27
CA PRO A 425 16.12 -19.29 -1.92
C PRO A 425 16.53 -20.54 -1.12
N GLU A 426 17.61 -20.51 -0.32
CA GLU A 426 17.95 -21.63 0.58
C GLU A 426 16.84 -21.90 1.62
N GLN A 427 16.17 -20.87 2.14
CA GLN A 427 15.07 -21.04 3.09
C GLN A 427 13.93 -21.90 2.51
N LEU A 428 13.80 -21.91 1.18
CA LEU A 428 12.69 -22.49 0.45
C LEU A 428 12.97 -23.92 -0.04
N LYS A 429 14.23 -24.40 0.01
CA LYS A 429 14.54 -25.79 -0.36
C LYS A 429 13.77 -26.78 0.50
N GLU A 430 13.21 -27.81 -0.13
CA GLU A 430 12.54 -28.89 0.58
C GLU A 430 13.59 -29.88 1.10
N LEU A 431 13.53 -30.19 2.40
CA LEU A 431 14.36 -31.22 3.01
C LEU A 431 13.79 -32.60 2.67
N PRO A 432 14.62 -33.63 2.44
CA PRO A 432 14.16 -34.96 2.05
C PRO A 432 13.14 -35.57 3.01
N GLU A 433 13.26 -35.28 4.32
CA GLU A 433 12.51 -35.94 5.40
C GLU A 433 11.52 -35.03 6.15
N ALA A 434 11.27 -33.80 5.69
CA ALA A 434 10.33 -32.92 6.38
C ALA A 434 8.88 -33.43 6.22
N SER A 435 8.20 -33.67 7.35
CA SER A 435 6.76 -33.91 7.38
C SER A 435 6.01 -32.73 6.75
N ALA A 436 4.95 -33.00 6.00
CA ALA A 436 4.19 -32.01 5.24
C ALA A 436 3.75 -30.80 6.10
N GLU A 437 3.48 -30.99 7.40
CA GLU A 437 3.07 -29.94 8.33
C GLU A 437 4.14 -28.85 8.58
N LYS A 438 5.44 -29.17 8.58
CA LYS A 438 6.51 -28.16 8.75
C LYS A 438 6.84 -27.40 7.45
N THR A 439 6.36 -27.86 6.30
CA THR A 439 6.56 -27.20 5.00
C THR A 439 5.59 -26.05 4.76
N ASN A 440 4.49 -25.98 5.52
CA ASN A 440 3.39 -25.03 5.29
C ASN A 440 3.73 -23.55 5.54
N ASN A 441 4.81 -23.23 6.26
CA ASN A 441 5.16 -21.83 6.55
C ASN A 441 6.14 -21.21 5.53
N LYS A 442 6.69 -22.01 4.60
CA LYS A 442 7.66 -21.50 3.61
C LYS A 442 7.02 -20.77 2.44
N TYR A 443 5.77 -21.08 2.14
CA TYR A 443 5.04 -20.52 1.01
C TYR A 443 3.70 -20.00 1.51
N TYR A 444 3.20 -18.95 0.87
CA TYR A 444 1.90 -18.39 1.15
C TYR A 444 0.98 -18.54 -0.06
N LEU A 445 -0.32 -18.45 0.21
CA LEU A 445 -1.35 -18.46 -0.81
C LEU A 445 -1.45 -17.06 -1.42
N ALA A 446 -1.24 -16.96 -2.72
CA ALA A 446 -1.22 -15.71 -3.46
C ALA A 446 -1.95 -15.85 -4.78
N ASP A 447 -2.14 -14.73 -5.49
CA ASP A 447 -2.64 -14.66 -6.87
C ASP A 447 -3.82 -15.60 -7.18
N THR A 448 -5.04 -15.06 -7.17
CA THR A 448 -6.22 -15.85 -7.52
C THR A 448 -6.64 -15.65 -8.96
N GLU A 449 -6.84 -16.76 -9.67
CA GLU A 449 -7.55 -16.77 -10.95
C GLU A 449 -9.04 -17.01 -10.69
N LYS A 450 -9.87 -16.28 -11.41
CA LYS A 450 -11.31 -16.24 -11.20
C LYS A 450 -12.02 -16.58 -12.51
N SER A 451 -13.17 -17.19 -12.40
CA SER A 451 -14.07 -17.42 -13.52
C SER A 451 -15.49 -17.13 -13.10
N LEU A 452 -16.34 -16.75 -14.05
CA LEU A 452 -17.76 -16.65 -13.78
C LEU A 452 -18.34 -18.04 -13.49
N TYR A 453 -19.30 -18.11 -12.57
CA TYR A 453 -20.05 -19.34 -12.28
C TYR A 453 -20.66 -19.96 -13.55
N GLY A 454 -21.15 -19.12 -14.48
CA GLY A 454 -21.77 -19.57 -15.74
C GLY A 454 -20.85 -20.34 -16.69
N ASN A 455 -19.52 -20.32 -16.47
CA ASN A 455 -18.57 -21.11 -17.25
C ASN A 455 -18.50 -22.58 -16.80
N PHE A 456 -19.14 -22.93 -15.67
CA PHE A 456 -19.18 -24.28 -15.13
C PHE A 456 -20.57 -24.88 -15.28
N THR A 457 -20.65 -26.21 -15.37
CA THR A 457 -21.93 -26.91 -15.23
C THR A 457 -22.28 -26.99 -13.74
N ILE A 458 -23.25 -26.18 -13.31
CA ILE A 458 -23.74 -26.11 -11.94
C ILE A 458 -25.16 -26.66 -11.89
N LEU A 459 -25.38 -27.63 -11.01
CA LEU A 459 -26.68 -28.22 -10.74
C LEU A 459 -27.29 -27.62 -9.46
N SER A 460 -28.61 -27.48 -9.46
CA SER A 460 -29.40 -27.23 -8.27
C SER A 460 -29.31 -28.44 -7.30
N PRO A 461 -29.79 -28.29 -6.05
CA PRO A 461 -29.98 -29.41 -5.14
C PRO A 461 -30.81 -30.56 -5.72
N THR A 462 -31.75 -30.24 -6.62
CA THR A 462 -32.63 -31.18 -7.33
C THR A 462 -32.03 -31.76 -8.62
N GLY A 463 -30.80 -31.39 -8.99
CA GLY A 463 -30.12 -31.90 -10.18
C GLY A 463 -30.39 -31.14 -11.49
N LEU A 464 -31.12 -30.03 -11.45
CA LEU A 464 -31.38 -29.19 -12.63
C LEU A 464 -30.16 -28.33 -12.96
N ASN A 465 -29.77 -28.24 -14.23
CA ASN A 465 -28.67 -27.37 -14.64
C ASN A 465 -29.10 -25.89 -14.59
N ILE A 466 -28.48 -25.12 -13.71
CA ILE A 466 -28.79 -23.70 -13.44
C ILE A 466 -27.70 -22.73 -13.90
N SER A 467 -26.67 -23.23 -14.60
CA SER A 467 -25.53 -22.43 -15.07
C SER A 467 -25.98 -21.24 -15.93
N LYS A 468 -26.98 -21.46 -16.80
CA LYS A 468 -27.58 -20.43 -17.65
C LYS A 468 -28.46 -19.45 -16.87
N ASP A 469 -28.98 -19.83 -15.71
CA ASP A 469 -29.71 -18.90 -14.87
C ASP A 469 -28.76 -17.94 -14.17
N ILE A 470 -27.61 -18.43 -13.69
CA ILE A 470 -26.59 -17.61 -13.05
C ILE A 470 -25.94 -16.64 -14.05
N ILE A 471 -25.61 -17.10 -15.28
CA ILE A 471 -24.90 -16.26 -16.27
C ILE A 471 -25.71 -15.03 -16.71
N LYS A 472 -27.05 -15.07 -16.64
CA LYS A 472 -27.94 -13.94 -16.99
C LYS A 472 -27.68 -12.70 -16.14
N TYR A 473 -27.09 -12.87 -14.95
CA TYR A 473 -26.82 -11.79 -14.02
C TYR A 473 -25.37 -11.29 -14.09
N THR A 474 -24.55 -11.87 -14.97
CA THR A 474 -23.18 -11.42 -15.18
C THR A 474 -23.14 -10.40 -16.31
N ASP A 475 -22.77 -9.15 -15.99
CA ASP A 475 -22.53 -8.13 -17.01
C ASP A 475 -21.03 -8.13 -17.39
N LYS A 476 -20.75 -8.25 -18.69
CA LYS A 476 -19.39 -8.19 -19.26
C LYS A 476 -19.15 -6.88 -20.02
N SER A 477 -20.06 -5.93 -19.94
CA SER A 477 -19.95 -4.65 -20.61
C SER A 477 -18.72 -3.87 -20.13
N ILE A 478 -18.16 -3.05 -21.03
CA ILE A 478 -17.08 -2.12 -20.71
C ILE A 478 -17.57 -1.13 -19.63
N LEU A 479 -18.84 -0.71 -19.68
CA LEU A 479 -19.47 0.16 -18.68
C LEU A 479 -19.42 -0.45 -17.29
N PHE A 480 -19.82 -1.73 -17.13
CA PHE A 480 -19.73 -2.41 -15.84
C PHE A 480 -18.28 -2.57 -15.39
N SER A 481 -17.36 -2.88 -16.30
CA SER A 481 -15.93 -2.96 -15.97
C SER A 481 -15.37 -1.64 -15.44
N ASN A 482 -15.73 -0.51 -16.07
CA ASN A 482 -15.36 0.82 -15.61
C ASN A 482 -15.99 1.16 -14.26
N PHE A 483 -17.26 0.81 -14.06
CA PHE A 483 -17.94 0.95 -12.78
C PHE A 483 -17.21 0.19 -11.66
N LYS A 484 -16.85 -1.09 -11.89
CA LYS A 484 -16.07 -1.90 -10.92
C LYS A 484 -14.74 -1.24 -10.57
N LEU A 485 -14.03 -0.71 -11.57
CA LEU A 485 -12.76 0.00 -11.36
C LEU A 485 -12.94 1.27 -10.51
N LEU A 486 -13.99 2.04 -10.79
CA LEU A 486 -14.30 3.26 -10.04
C LEU A 486 -14.62 2.94 -8.58
N VAL A 487 -15.53 1.99 -8.35
CA VAL A 487 -15.91 1.53 -7.01
C VAL A 487 -14.69 1.07 -6.21
N ARG A 488 -13.84 0.22 -6.80
CA ARG A 488 -12.63 -0.26 -6.13
C ARG A 488 -11.64 0.86 -5.83
N LYS A 489 -11.51 1.85 -6.72
CA LYS A 489 -10.67 3.03 -6.49
C LYS A 489 -11.17 3.83 -5.28
N ASP A 490 -12.49 4.03 -5.18
CA ASP A 490 -13.09 4.78 -4.08
C ASP A 490 -13.02 4.02 -2.76
N LEU A 491 -13.31 2.72 -2.75
CA LEU A 491 -13.12 1.85 -1.59
C LEU A 491 -11.66 1.88 -1.12
N ARG A 492 -10.70 1.75 -2.04
CA ARG A 492 -9.27 1.81 -1.73
C ARG A 492 -8.86 3.15 -1.16
N LYS A 493 -9.30 4.26 -1.76
CA LYS A 493 -8.97 5.63 -1.26
C LYS A 493 -9.48 5.81 0.17
N ASN A 494 -10.76 5.50 0.43
CA ASN A 494 -11.32 5.64 1.78
C ASN A 494 -10.62 4.69 2.77
N PHE A 495 -10.28 3.47 2.36
CA PHE A 495 -9.53 2.55 3.20
C PHE A 495 -8.14 3.09 3.54
N GLN A 496 -7.38 3.58 2.55
CA GLN A 496 -6.06 4.17 2.78
C GLN A 496 -6.13 5.36 3.75
N ASN A 497 -7.15 6.21 3.60
CA ASN A 497 -7.31 7.38 4.46
C ASN A 497 -7.74 7.00 5.88
N TYR A 498 -8.62 6.01 6.04
CA TYR A 498 -8.96 5.43 7.33
C TYR A 498 -7.71 4.90 8.06
N ILE A 499 -6.90 4.09 7.37
CA ILE A 499 -5.67 3.50 7.91
C ILE A 499 -4.67 4.61 8.27
N ARG A 500 -4.41 5.55 7.36
CA ARG A 500 -3.50 6.68 7.62
C ARG A 500 -3.96 7.52 8.81
N SER A 501 -5.26 7.79 8.94
CA SER A 501 -5.80 8.54 10.08
C SER A 501 -5.57 7.79 11.38
N GLN A 502 -5.83 6.47 11.38
CA GLN A 502 -5.60 5.61 12.53
C GLN A 502 -4.11 5.58 12.92
N ASP A 503 -3.19 5.52 11.95
CA ASP A 503 -1.74 5.57 12.20
C ASP A 503 -1.31 6.89 12.82
N ILE A 504 -1.79 8.00 12.26
CA ILE A 504 -1.52 9.33 12.81
C ILE A 504 -2.06 9.42 14.23
N GLU A 505 -3.29 8.97 14.49
CA GLU A 505 -3.93 8.96 15.81
C GLU A 505 -3.15 8.12 16.83
N ASN A 506 -2.60 6.98 16.41
CA ASN A 506 -1.80 6.09 17.24
C ASN A 506 -0.35 6.56 17.45
N SER A 507 0.11 7.55 16.68
CA SER A 507 1.48 8.05 16.75
C SER A 507 1.75 8.80 18.07
N LYS A 508 2.98 8.71 18.58
CA LYS A 508 3.40 9.48 19.78
C LYS A 508 3.29 11.00 19.58
N SER A 509 3.37 11.44 18.33
CA SER A 509 3.26 12.83 17.89
C SER A 509 1.82 13.36 17.85
N PHE A 510 0.80 12.49 17.86
CA PHE A 510 -0.60 12.90 17.69
C PHE A 510 -1.03 14.01 18.65
N LYS A 511 -0.69 13.85 19.94
CA LYS A 511 -0.99 14.81 21.01
C LYS A 511 -0.31 16.18 20.84
N ASN A 512 0.71 16.26 19.99
CA ASN A 512 1.46 17.47 19.72
C ASN A 512 1.00 18.15 18.42
N LEU A 513 0.18 17.50 17.59
CA LEU A 513 -0.32 18.10 16.35
C LEU A 513 -1.18 19.34 16.64
N ALA A 514 -1.34 20.19 15.62
CA ALA A 514 -2.22 21.34 15.71
C ALA A 514 -3.67 20.91 15.97
N THR A 515 -4.46 21.76 16.63
CA THR A 515 -5.86 21.45 16.98
C THR A 515 -6.71 21.12 15.75
N ASP A 516 -6.55 21.89 14.68
CA ASP A 516 -7.19 21.68 13.38
C ASP A 516 -6.68 20.40 12.69
N GLU A 517 -5.39 20.08 12.78
CA GLU A 517 -4.85 18.79 12.31
C GLU A 517 -5.44 17.60 13.07
N ILE A 518 -5.55 17.68 14.41
CA ILE A 518 -6.17 16.63 15.25
C ILE A 518 -7.64 16.43 14.85
N GLN A 519 -8.39 17.53 14.69
CA GLN A 519 -9.78 17.48 14.24
C GLN A 519 -9.88 16.85 12.85
N LEU A 520 -8.97 17.21 11.95
CA LEU A 520 -8.95 16.69 10.59
C LEU A 520 -8.61 15.20 10.50
N VAL A 521 -7.70 14.71 11.35
CA VAL A 521 -7.41 13.27 11.44
C VAL A 521 -8.64 12.50 11.89
N LYS A 522 -9.32 12.99 12.94
CA LYS A 522 -10.54 12.36 13.49
C LYS A 522 -11.70 12.39 12.50
N SER A 523 -11.96 13.53 11.88
CA SER A 523 -13.03 13.66 10.88
C SER A 523 -12.75 12.82 9.65
N THR A 524 -11.50 12.79 9.16
CA THR A 524 -11.13 11.94 8.01
C THR A 524 -11.30 10.46 8.32
N LYS A 525 -10.99 10.03 9.54
CA LYS A 525 -11.22 8.64 10.00
C LYS A 525 -12.71 8.30 9.95
N GLU A 526 -13.54 9.12 10.59
CA GLU A 526 -15.00 8.93 10.67
C GLU A 526 -15.65 8.97 9.28
N VAL A 527 -15.29 9.96 8.45
CA VAL A 527 -15.77 10.08 7.08
C VAL A 527 -15.36 8.87 6.23
N SER A 528 -14.11 8.42 6.35
CA SER A 528 -13.63 7.24 5.62
C SER A 528 -14.38 5.98 6.03
N GLU A 529 -14.62 5.78 7.33
CA GLU A 529 -15.40 4.65 7.86
C GLU A 529 -16.85 4.69 7.38
N ASN A 530 -17.50 5.85 7.46
CA ASN A 530 -18.87 6.03 6.98
C ASN A 530 -18.99 5.83 5.45
N ASN A 531 -18.03 6.35 4.68
CA ASN A 531 -17.97 6.17 3.23
C ASN A 531 -17.83 4.69 2.88
N LEU A 532 -16.97 3.94 3.57
CA LEU A 532 -16.82 2.50 3.38
C LEU A 532 -18.14 1.77 3.71
N TYR A 533 -18.72 2.02 4.88
CA TYR A 533 -19.98 1.39 5.29
C TYR A 533 -21.11 1.65 4.30
N THR A 534 -21.31 2.92 3.92
CA THR A 534 -22.41 3.32 3.03
C THR A 534 -22.18 2.79 1.63
N THR A 535 -20.93 2.79 1.14
CA THR A 535 -20.58 2.18 -0.15
C THR A 535 -20.88 0.69 -0.13
N TYR A 536 -20.45 -0.07 0.89
CA TYR A 536 -20.76 -1.51 0.97
C TYR A 536 -22.26 -1.78 1.04
N ARG A 537 -23.01 -1.00 1.83
CA ARG A 537 -24.47 -1.12 1.90
C ARG A 537 -25.13 -0.85 0.55
N PHE A 538 -24.68 0.17 -0.18
CA PHE A 538 -25.15 0.46 -1.53
C PHE A 538 -24.84 -0.71 -2.48
N LEU A 539 -23.61 -1.20 -2.46
CA LEU A 539 -23.15 -2.30 -3.31
C LEU A 539 -23.89 -3.61 -3.07
N ASN A 540 -24.32 -3.88 -1.85
CA ASN A 540 -25.13 -5.06 -1.52
C ASN A 540 -26.48 -5.09 -2.26
N SER A 541 -26.97 -3.94 -2.74
CA SER A 541 -28.21 -3.87 -3.53
C SER A 541 -27.98 -3.97 -5.04
N CYS A 542 -26.72 -3.83 -5.50
CA CYS A 542 -26.39 -3.69 -6.92
C CYS A 542 -26.72 -4.90 -7.78
N PHE A 543 -26.74 -6.10 -7.20
CA PHE A 543 -27.07 -7.31 -7.94
C PHE A 543 -28.58 -7.50 -8.17
N ASN A 544 -29.44 -6.63 -7.62
CA ASN A 544 -30.86 -6.59 -7.99
C ASN A 544 -31.06 -6.00 -9.38
N ASP A 545 -30.38 -4.87 -9.66
CA ASP A 545 -30.35 -4.22 -10.97
C ASP A 545 -29.00 -3.52 -11.17
N ILE A 546 -28.11 -4.21 -11.89
CA ILE A 546 -26.74 -3.73 -12.15
C ILE A 546 -26.76 -2.42 -12.95
N LYS A 547 -27.72 -2.21 -13.85
CA LYS A 547 -27.79 -0.99 -14.67
C LYS A 547 -28.24 0.19 -13.84
N LEU A 548 -29.27 0.00 -13.03
CA LEU A 548 -29.73 1.03 -12.09
C LEU A 548 -28.63 1.37 -11.09
N CYS A 549 -27.98 0.37 -10.49
CA CYS A 549 -26.86 0.62 -9.57
C CYS A 549 -25.70 1.38 -10.24
N GLN A 550 -25.32 1.03 -11.47
CA GLN A 550 -24.30 1.80 -12.21
C GLN A 550 -24.72 3.27 -12.35
N HIS A 551 -25.96 3.51 -12.76
CA HIS A 551 -26.48 4.87 -12.94
C HIS A 551 -26.52 5.64 -11.60
N GLU A 552 -27.10 5.05 -10.56
CA GLU A 552 -27.19 5.65 -9.23
C GLU A 552 -25.82 5.92 -8.63
N TYR A 553 -24.85 5.01 -8.80
CA TYR A 553 -23.50 5.24 -8.31
C TYR A 553 -22.85 6.43 -9.01
N MET A 554 -23.04 6.59 -10.31
CA MET A 554 -22.45 7.69 -11.08
C MET A 554 -23.10 9.04 -10.74
N GLU A 555 -24.43 9.08 -10.62
CA GLU A 555 -25.18 10.32 -10.36
C GLU A 555 -25.11 10.74 -8.88
N ARG A 556 -25.23 9.76 -7.97
CA ARG A 556 -25.45 10.00 -6.54
C ARG A 556 -24.22 9.74 -5.69
N LYS A 557 -23.05 9.46 -6.30
CA LYS A 557 -21.78 9.21 -5.59
C LYS A 557 -21.55 10.16 -4.42
N LYS A 558 -21.74 11.47 -4.67
CA LYS A 558 -21.48 12.54 -3.69
C LYS A 558 -22.45 12.53 -2.51
N GLU A 559 -23.59 11.87 -2.63
CA GLU A 559 -24.58 11.74 -1.55
C GLU A 559 -24.13 10.75 -0.47
N PHE A 560 -23.28 9.78 -0.81
CA PHE A 560 -22.85 8.73 0.11
C PHE A 560 -21.33 8.53 0.22
N ILE A 561 -20.53 9.14 -0.66
CA ILE A 561 -19.09 9.30 -0.52
C ILE A 561 -18.83 10.79 -0.31
N LEU A 562 -18.62 11.16 0.95
CA LEU A 562 -18.26 12.51 1.33
C LEU A 562 -16.83 12.79 0.89
N ASP A 563 -16.62 13.98 0.30
CA ASP A 563 -15.30 14.46 -0.04
C ASP A 563 -14.49 14.69 1.24
N GLN A 564 -13.21 14.34 1.16
CA GLN A 564 -12.28 14.52 2.27
C GLN A 564 -11.48 15.79 2.07
N ASP A 565 -11.09 16.43 3.16
CA ASP A 565 -10.25 17.62 3.10
C ASP A 565 -8.87 17.25 2.53
N ASN A 566 -8.45 17.98 1.50
CA ASN A 566 -7.16 17.77 0.87
C ASN A 566 -5.98 18.11 1.79
N LEU A 567 -6.21 18.88 2.86
CA LEU A 567 -5.22 19.19 3.88
C LEU A 567 -4.80 17.96 4.71
N PHE A 568 -5.58 16.87 4.70
CA PHE A 568 -5.24 15.66 5.44
C PHE A 568 -3.93 15.04 4.93
N ASP A 569 -3.70 15.10 3.62
CA ASP A 569 -2.48 14.57 3.01
C ASP A 569 -1.22 15.37 3.40
N GLU A 570 -1.39 16.61 3.86
CA GLU A 570 -0.29 17.46 4.35
C GLU A 570 0.15 17.14 5.78
N ILE A 571 -0.66 16.41 6.55
CA ILE A 571 -0.35 16.10 7.94
C ILE A 571 0.84 15.14 7.99
N LYS A 572 1.90 15.60 8.64
CA LYS A 572 3.16 14.88 8.88
C LYS A 572 3.27 14.55 10.37
N PRO A 573 3.08 13.27 10.79
CA PRO A 573 3.20 12.84 12.18
C PRO A 573 4.68 12.69 12.60
N TRP A 574 5.44 13.77 12.43
CA TRP A 574 6.88 13.82 12.70
C TRP A 574 7.19 14.02 14.18
N THR A 575 8.46 13.99 14.56
CA THR A 575 8.87 14.24 15.94
C THR A 575 8.93 15.74 16.20
N LEU A 576 8.21 16.21 17.22
CA LEU A 576 8.36 17.58 17.71
C LEU A 576 9.70 17.70 18.46
N ILE A 577 10.60 18.53 17.94
CA ILE A 577 11.96 18.75 18.47
C ILE A 577 11.96 19.89 19.47
N SER A 578 11.35 21.02 19.11
CA SER A 578 11.28 22.20 19.98
C SER A 578 10.03 23.01 19.72
N SER A 579 9.57 23.74 20.74
CA SER A 579 8.42 24.63 20.69
C SER A 579 8.67 25.88 21.54
N THR A 580 8.32 27.06 21.05
CA THR A 580 8.45 28.34 21.77
C THR A 580 7.33 29.30 21.40
N ASP A 581 6.90 30.13 22.35
CA ASP A 581 6.00 31.24 22.04
C ASP A 581 6.74 32.33 21.24
N ALA A 582 6.09 32.82 20.19
CA ALA A 582 6.40 34.06 19.51
C ALA A 582 5.95 35.23 20.38
N LYS A 583 6.91 35.95 20.94
CA LYS A 583 6.69 37.24 21.60
C LYS A 583 7.58 38.26 20.94
N TRP A 584 6.96 39.18 20.20
CA TRP A 584 7.63 40.33 19.61
C TRP A 584 8.41 41.07 20.70
N GLN A 585 9.73 41.05 20.59
CA GLN A 585 10.58 41.87 21.44
C GLN A 585 10.80 43.22 20.77
N PRO A 586 10.72 44.33 21.52
CA PRO A 586 10.96 45.65 20.96
C PRO A 586 12.37 45.69 20.35
N VAL A 587 12.48 46.41 19.23
CA VAL A 587 13.75 46.69 18.55
C VAL A 587 14.77 47.17 19.58
N ARG A 588 15.90 46.50 19.68
CA ARG A 588 17.03 46.99 20.47
C ARG A 588 17.84 47.90 19.58
N THR A 589 17.95 49.17 19.95
CA THR A 589 18.86 50.10 19.30
C THR A 589 20.16 50.11 20.08
N PHE A 590 21.25 49.66 19.46
CA PHE A 590 22.58 49.71 20.06
C PHE A 590 23.51 50.50 19.13
N LEU A 591 24.12 51.57 19.64
CA LEU A 591 24.96 52.49 18.86
C LEU A 591 24.27 53.06 17.60
N GLY A 592 22.97 53.33 17.66
CA GLY A 592 22.21 53.90 16.54
C GLY A 592 21.84 52.91 15.42
N ILE A 593 22.19 51.62 15.56
CA ILE A 593 21.78 50.57 14.63
C ILE A 593 20.57 49.84 15.23
N SER A 594 19.43 49.92 14.54
CA SER A 594 18.21 49.20 14.91
C SER A 594 18.32 47.72 14.55
N THR A 595 18.07 46.83 15.52
CA THR A 595 18.02 45.38 15.27
C THR A 595 16.70 44.94 14.65
N SER A 596 16.73 43.93 13.78
CA SER A 596 15.51 43.27 13.31
C SER A 596 14.72 42.74 14.49
N ASP A 597 13.40 42.71 14.36
CA ASP A 597 12.54 42.19 15.41
C ASP A 597 12.82 40.73 15.69
N ARG A 598 13.06 40.46 16.97
CA ARG A 598 13.18 39.10 17.47
C ARG A 598 11.77 38.59 17.77
N ILE A 599 11.42 37.47 17.14
CA ILE A 599 10.10 36.86 17.29
C ILE A 599 10.05 35.99 18.55
N SER A 600 11.12 35.26 18.87
CA SER A 600 11.15 34.39 20.04
C SER A 600 12.49 34.40 20.76
N SER A 601 12.50 33.87 21.99
CA SER A 601 13.73 33.61 22.73
C SER A 601 14.59 32.53 22.06
N ASP A 602 15.64 32.05 22.72
CA ASP A 602 16.45 30.99 22.14
C ASP A 602 15.60 29.72 21.92
N PHE A 603 15.54 29.22 20.68
CA PHE A 603 14.54 28.25 20.25
C PHE A 603 15.05 26.80 20.24
N PHE A 604 16.17 26.50 19.58
CA PHE A 604 16.74 25.13 19.53
C PHE A 604 18.25 25.15 19.23
N TYR A 605 18.94 24.02 19.34
CA TYR A 605 20.32 23.86 18.86
C TYR A 605 20.36 23.13 17.52
N GLY A 606 21.30 23.50 16.64
CA GLY A 606 21.50 22.76 15.39
C GLY A 606 21.79 21.27 15.61
N SER A 607 22.42 20.92 16.75
CA SER A 607 22.66 19.53 17.17
C SER A 607 21.40 18.71 17.45
N ASP A 608 20.27 19.35 17.76
CA ASP A 608 19.01 18.67 18.06
C ASP A 608 18.42 18.00 16.80
N LEU A 609 18.89 18.41 15.62
CA LEU A 609 18.54 17.84 14.32
C LEU A 609 19.45 16.67 13.91
N ARG A 610 20.41 16.25 14.75
CA ARG A 610 21.26 15.08 14.45
C ARG A 610 20.44 13.79 14.45
N GLY A 611 20.56 13.02 13.37
CA GLY A 611 19.84 11.76 13.19
C GLY A 611 18.53 11.89 12.41
N TYR A 612 18.10 13.12 12.13
CA TYR A 612 16.93 13.39 11.29
C TYR A 612 17.35 13.73 9.86
N THR A 613 16.45 13.51 8.91
CA THR A 613 16.70 13.70 7.47
C THR A 613 16.12 15.00 6.94
N THR A 614 14.91 15.35 7.41
CA THR A 614 14.23 16.58 7.03
C THR A 614 13.57 17.22 8.25
N PHE A 615 13.26 18.51 8.14
CA PHE A 615 12.52 19.23 9.17
C PHE A 615 11.49 20.18 8.54
N MET A 616 10.54 20.63 9.36
CA MET A 616 9.60 21.69 9.04
C MET A 616 9.39 22.59 10.26
N ILE A 617 9.01 23.84 9.99
CA ILE A 617 8.56 24.78 11.00
C ILE A 617 7.05 24.91 10.93
N LYS A 618 6.33 24.80 12.04
CA LYS A 618 4.90 25.10 12.12
C LYS A 618 4.67 26.37 12.94
N TYR A 619 3.68 27.15 12.54
CA TYR A 619 3.14 28.24 13.34
C TYR A 619 1.74 27.88 13.80
N LEU A 620 1.50 28.02 15.09
CA LEU A 620 0.21 27.73 15.69
C LEU A 620 -0.37 28.99 16.35
N ASP A 621 -1.65 29.28 16.14
CA ASP A 621 -2.31 30.39 16.83
C ASP A 621 -2.50 30.10 18.33
N LYS A 622 -3.12 31.03 19.07
CA LYS A 622 -3.44 30.87 20.50
C LYS A 622 -4.34 29.66 20.83
N ASN A 623 -5.09 29.16 19.86
CA ASN A 623 -5.94 27.98 19.96
C ASN A 623 -5.23 26.71 19.43
N LYS A 624 -3.93 26.83 19.11
CA LYS A 624 -3.09 25.82 18.48
C LYS A 624 -3.53 25.39 17.08
N ASN A 625 -4.24 26.21 16.31
CA ASN A 625 -4.54 25.93 14.91
C ASN A 625 -3.38 26.32 14.00
N LYS A 626 -3.18 25.61 12.88
CA LYS A 626 -2.12 25.89 11.91
C LYS A 626 -2.33 27.26 11.24
N ILE A 627 -1.32 28.12 11.35
CA ILE A 627 -1.24 29.38 10.60
C ILE A 627 -0.70 29.05 9.21
N THR A 628 -1.49 29.36 8.19
CA THR A 628 -1.17 29.10 6.77
C THR A 628 -1.48 30.32 5.91
N ALA A 629 -0.88 30.38 4.72
CA ALA A 629 -1.19 31.42 3.75
C ALA A 629 -2.68 31.39 3.30
N LYS A 630 -3.36 30.25 3.43
CA LYS A 630 -4.80 30.11 3.17
C LYS A 630 -5.64 30.84 4.22
N ASN A 631 -5.26 30.71 5.49
CA ASN A 631 -5.96 31.34 6.62
C ASN A 631 -5.58 32.82 6.78
N TYR A 632 -4.42 33.22 6.25
CA TYR A 632 -3.90 34.60 6.29
C TYR A 632 -3.48 35.04 4.87
N PRO A 633 -4.45 35.19 3.95
CA PRO A 633 -4.14 35.54 2.56
C PRO A 633 -3.47 36.92 2.47
N GLY A 634 -2.45 37.02 1.62
CA GLY A 634 -1.71 38.26 1.38
C GLY A 634 -0.68 38.62 2.46
N LYS A 635 -0.47 37.77 3.48
CA LYS A 635 0.60 37.92 4.48
C LYS A 635 1.80 37.07 4.12
N ASP A 636 3.00 37.64 4.15
CA ASP A 636 4.23 36.84 4.05
C ASP A 636 4.59 36.21 5.39
N LEU A 637 4.39 34.90 5.48
CA LEU A 637 4.67 34.10 6.67
C LEU A 637 6.14 33.65 6.77
N SER A 638 7.03 34.11 5.90
CA SER A 638 8.44 33.72 5.93
C SER A 638 9.16 34.22 7.18
N THR A 639 10.03 33.39 7.78
CA THR A 639 10.86 33.74 8.94
C THR A 639 12.31 33.37 8.70
N SER A 640 13.21 34.16 9.26
CA SER A 640 14.63 33.84 9.24
C SER A 640 15.07 33.36 10.62
N PHE A 641 16.08 32.49 10.64
CA PHE A 641 16.63 31.91 11.84
C PHE A 641 18.12 32.27 11.91
N ARG A 642 18.62 32.63 13.08
CA ARG A 642 20.01 33.08 13.28
C ARG A 642 20.63 32.40 14.48
N CYS A 643 21.94 32.19 14.44
CA CYS A 643 22.69 31.73 15.61
C CYS A 643 22.70 32.86 16.65
N ALA A 644 22.25 32.56 17.86
CA ALA A 644 22.26 33.49 18.98
C ALA A 644 23.68 33.94 19.29
N THR A 645 23.87 35.25 19.47
CA THR A 645 25.11 35.81 19.99
C THR A 645 24.81 36.66 21.22
N TRP A 646 25.76 36.73 22.15
CA TRP A 646 25.58 37.46 23.40
C TRP A 646 25.57 38.98 23.23
N TRP A 647 25.96 39.51 22.05
CA TRP A 647 26.20 40.95 21.84
C TRP A 647 25.40 41.56 20.68
N PHE A 648 24.92 40.80 19.67
CA PHE A 648 24.06 41.33 18.61
C PHE A 648 23.13 40.28 17.97
N ASP A 649 21.82 40.55 17.94
CA ASP A 649 20.85 39.75 17.17
C ASP A 649 21.01 39.94 15.63
N ILE A 650 21.52 41.09 15.17
CA ILE A 650 21.80 41.36 13.73
C ILE A 650 23.10 40.69 13.26
N GLY A 651 24.10 40.61 14.13
CA GLY A 651 25.43 40.08 13.80
C GLY A 651 25.50 38.55 13.80
N GLY A 652 24.47 37.89 14.35
CA GLY A 652 24.35 36.44 14.34
C GLY A 652 24.36 35.90 12.91
N LYS A 653 25.23 34.91 12.67
CA LYS A 653 25.28 34.16 11.41
C LYS A 653 23.89 33.63 11.10
N ALA A 654 23.39 33.88 9.89
CA ALA A 654 22.09 33.36 9.47
C ALA A 654 22.17 31.83 9.43
N TRP A 655 21.26 31.18 10.16
CA TRP A 655 21.10 29.74 10.10
C TRP A 655 20.32 29.36 8.84
N MET A 656 19.14 29.95 8.65
CA MET A 656 18.35 29.90 7.40
C MET A 656 17.57 31.20 7.21
N ARG A 657 17.29 31.57 5.96
CA ARG A 657 16.51 32.76 5.61
C ARG A 657 15.27 32.36 4.82
N GLY A 658 14.19 33.11 4.97
CA GLY A 658 12.98 32.94 4.16
C GLY A 658 12.30 31.57 4.35
N VAL A 659 12.30 31.05 5.57
CA VAL A 659 11.67 29.77 5.89
C VAL A 659 10.17 29.98 5.97
N HIS A 660 9.42 29.33 5.08
CA HIS A 660 7.97 29.35 5.10
C HIS A 660 7.44 28.23 5.99
N PRO A 661 6.42 28.49 6.82
CA PRO A 661 5.85 27.47 7.68
C PRO A 661 5.22 26.34 6.86
N ASN A 662 5.26 25.12 7.38
CA ASN A 662 4.77 23.87 6.81
C ASN A 662 5.53 23.35 5.57
N ASN A 663 6.49 24.10 5.05
CA ASN A 663 7.43 23.60 4.05
C ASN A 663 8.46 22.66 4.70
N THR A 664 8.89 21.66 3.94
CA THR A 664 9.93 20.72 4.36
C THR A 664 11.28 21.13 3.83
N TYR A 665 12.29 21.02 4.68
CA TYR A 665 13.67 21.39 4.41
C TYR A 665 14.60 20.21 4.72
N PRO A 666 15.58 19.91 3.87
CA PRO A 666 16.56 18.87 4.14
C PRO A 666 17.52 19.28 5.26
N ILE A 667 17.94 18.32 6.08
CA ILE A 667 18.94 18.51 7.12
C ILE A 667 20.31 18.11 6.55
N SER A 668 21.25 19.05 6.54
CA SER A 668 22.64 18.79 6.15
C SER A 668 23.59 18.89 7.34
N ASP A 669 24.74 18.20 7.25
CA ASP A 669 25.78 18.30 8.28
C ASP A 669 26.30 19.74 8.43
N HIS A 670 26.30 20.52 7.33
CA HIS A 670 26.62 21.94 7.39
C HIS A 670 25.59 22.71 8.23
N LEU A 671 24.30 22.50 7.98
CA LEU A 671 23.20 23.16 8.70
C LEU A 671 23.23 22.86 10.20
N VAL A 672 23.43 21.59 10.56
CA VAL A 672 23.54 21.11 11.95
C VAL A 672 24.70 21.77 12.69
N ASN A 673 25.85 21.93 12.03
CA ASN A 673 27.06 22.46 12.65
C ASN A 673 27.22 23.98 12.48
N LEU A 674 26.31 24.65 11.77
CA LEU A 674 26.44 26.05 11.37
C LEU A 674 26.55 27.03 12.54
N CYS A 675 25.82 26.73 13.62
CA CYS A 675 25.77 27.52 14.85
C CYS A 675 26.62 26.94 15.99
N GLU A 676 27.41 25.88 15.74
CA GLU A 676 28.18 25.17 16.76
C GLU A 676 27.31 24.81 17.99
N LYS A 677 27.70 25.27 19.19
CA LYS A 677 26.97 25.09 20.45
C LYS A 677 26.05 26.27 20.80
N LYS A 678 25.79 27.17 19.85
CA LYS A 678 24.90 28.33 20.07
C LYS A 678 23.47 27.93 19.73
N LYS A 679 22.53 28.43 20.53
CA LYS A 679 21.11 28.28 20.23
C LYS A 679 20.76 29.10 18.98
N ILE A 680 19.70 28.70 18.30
CA ILE A 680 19.14 29.38 17.14
C ILE A 680 17.91 30.15 17.63
N SER A 681 17.76 31.39 17.21
CA SER A 681 16.57 32.22 17.47
C SER A 681 15.88 32.58 16.15
N SER A 682 14.57 32.81 16.22
CA SER A 682 13.81 33.31 15.06
C SER A 682 13.79 34.84 15.05
N VAL A 683 14.00 35.40 13.86
CA VAL A 683 13.97 36.82 13.57
C VAL A 683 13.10 37.06 12.34
N SER A 684 12.26 38.09 12.42
CA SER A 684 11.49 38.55 11.26
C SER A 684 12.10 39.83 10.74
N GLN A 685 12.24 39.93 9.42
CA GLN A 685 12.35 41.23 8.74
C GLN A 685 10.99 41.69 8.20
N ASN A 686 9.97 40.83 8.27
CA ASN A 686 8.63 41.07 7.78
C ASN A 686 7.75 41.76 8.82
N SER A 687 7.11 42.84 8.42
CA SER A 687 6.04 43.49 9.19
C SER A 687 4.81 42.59 9.33
N ASP A 688 4.53 41.74 8.35
CA ASP A 688 3.28 40.97 8.30
C ASP A 688 3.11 39.97 9.44
N LEU A 689 4.19 39.37 9.92
CA LEU A 689 4.15 38.49 11.09
C LEU A 689 3.82 39.28 12.37
N ARG A 690 4.12 40.59 12.42
CA ARG A 690 3.76 41.46 13.57
C ARG A 690 2.26 41.65 13.69
N ASP A 691 1.54 41.53 12.57
CA ASP A 691 0.08 41.63 12.54
C ASP A 691 -0.59 40.34 13.04
N LEU A 692 0.19 39.27 13.26
CA LEU A 692 -0.29 38.10 13.96
C LEU A 692 -0.26 38.37 15.47
N ASP A 693 -1.36 38.01 16.15
CA ASP A 693 -1.38 37.83 17.60
C ASP A 693 -0.23 36.91 18.06
N SER A 694 0.04 36.84 19.36
CA SER A 694 0.99 35.85 19.91
C SER A 694 0.67 34.45 19.35
N PHE A 695 1.67 33.84 18.72
CA PHE A 695 1.59 32.50 18.11
C PHE A 695 2.72 31.61 18.65
N GLN A 696 2.65 30.32 18.43
CA GLN A 696 3.68 29.36 18.83
C GLN A 696 4.48 28.93 17.59
N LEU A 697 5.81 28.92 17.70
CA LEU A 697 6.71 28.33 16.70
C LEU A 697 7.09 26.93 17.15
N GLU A 698 6.98 25.97 16.23
CA GLU A 698 7.36 24.59 16.47
C GLU A 698 8.32 24.08 15.40
N LEU A 699 9.31 23.31 15.82
CA LEU A 699 10.28 22.63 14.96
C LEU A 699 9.98 21.14 15.00
N TRP A 700 9.70 20.58 13.83
CA TRP A 700 9.36 19.16 13.65
C TRP A 700 10.37 18.50 12.72
N ALA A 701 10.75 17.25 12.96
CA ALA A 701 11.73 16.54 12.14
C ALA A 701 11.39 15.06 11.91
N GLU A 702 11.80 14.57 10.74
CA GLU A 702 11.63 13.18 10.24
C GLU A 702 12.86 12.32 10.42
#